data_AF-A0A934I3H2-F1
#
_entry.id   AF-A0A934I3H2-F1
#
_cell.length_a   1.000
_cell.length_b   1.000
_cell.length_c   1.000
_cell.angle_alpha   90.00
_cell.angle_beta   90.00
_cell.angle_gamma   90.00
#
_symmetry.space_group_name_H-M   'P 1'
#
loop_
_entity.id
_entity.type
_entity.pdbx_description
1 polymer ?
#
loop_
_entity_poly.entity_id
_entity_poly.type
_entity_poly.pdbx_seq_one_letter_code
_entity_poly.pdbx_strand_id
1 'polypeptide(L)'
;MIRESHEANETTRPNDFELARLRTALPEYFDKDGDFMLDRLQDALSDADVSMTREGYELKFLGKSYAKYLTSTRTETVMVPDLKHNSEAANAESENLYIVGDNLDALKHLSGSYAGQVNCIYIDPPYNTGSDGFVYVDDFGFTVKDLVGKVGLGEDEAERVMALQGKSSHSAWLTFMYPRLQLAKELLADDGVIFVSIDDNEQANLKALCDEVFGEQNFVATFAWRTDGNLDNQATVKINHEYVHMYAKRASDMIIAGVKDLNLPDESKLFNAEIRNSVVKNGPKNPVSEIVLEPGFPAGFEAGIIPARTDKFPNYDVDLVVEGGKLMNRVVARTGWANGALLRSFIAGEYASVVDSKGQDTTFELTTTGAIDNVKIRRADQQHILTVLMNLGTVETAGNALAEMGCPFPYPKPVPLIKYLVSFAPNDALVLDFFSGSATTAHAVMELNAEDTGTRRYIAVQWPEKVRPGSKAASAGFSTIDQLGRTRIQASAQQVRQQTNAAIDDGFRLFRVERPSARTLDQLQSFDPNEDGVMLAGDFVSKFASSGAPGDQVALSTWLVQDGFGLTPEVSDVELDDYKLQVCEDSGYVIKPGLDSDGVMALVAKLEAGELDLKRLVVFGYSVPFSVMHELKQNLKSLRSGQSVSVIERY
;
A
#
# COMPACT_ATOMS: atom_id res chain seq x y z
N MET A 1 21.53 13.00 -11.71
CA MET A 1 20.08 12.86 -11.49
C MET A 1 19.31 12.72 -12.80
N ILE A 2 18.95 13.81 -13.51
CA ILE A 2 18.07 13.68 -14.69
C ILE A 2 18.85 13.24 -15.92
N ARG A 3 20.10 13.69 -16.06
CA ARG A 3 20.98 13.21 -17.12
C ARG A 3 21.19 11.70 -17.00
N GLU A 4 21.48 11.22 -15.79
CA GLU A 4 21.60 9.79 -15.50
C GLU A 4 20.30 9.01 -15.76
N SER A 5 19.13 9.56 -15.39
CA SER A 5 17.84 8.95 -15.71
C SER A 5 17.63 8.85 -17.22
N HIS A 6 17.95 9.92 -17.95
CA HIS A 6 17.81 9.97 -19.40
C HIS A 6 18.73 8.96 -20.09
N GLU A 7 20.02 8.96 -19.74
CA GLU A 7 21.02 8.02 -20.28
C GLU A 7 20.63 6.57 -19.98
N ALA A 8 20.15 6.27 -18.76
CA ALA A 8 19.64 4.93 -18.43
C ALA A 8 18.40 4.54 -19.26
N ASN A 9 17.51 5.49 -19.51
CA ASN A 9 16.29 5.29 -20.30
C ASN A 9 16.58 5.05 -21.79
N GLU A 10 17.72 5.49 -22.33
CA GLU A 10 18.09 5.25 -23.73
C GLU A 10 18.32 3.77 -24.04
N THR A 11 18.83 3.01 -23.06
CA THR A 11 19.12 1.57 -23.20
C THR A 11 18.05 0.66 -22.61
N THR A 12 17.04 1.23 -21.94
CA THR A 12 16.00 0.48 -21.23
C THR A 12 15.09 -0.28 -22.21
N ARG A 13 14.72 -1.50 -21.83
CA ARG A 13 13.82 -2.41 -22.55
C ARG A 13 12.59 -2.75 -21.71
N PRO A 14 11.49 -3.23 -22.33
CA PRO A 14 10.24 -3.52 -21.62
C PRO A 14 10.36 -4.44 -20.41
N ASN A 15 11.19 -5.49 -20.51
CA ASN A 15 11.28 -6.52 -19.48
C ASN A 15 12.41 -6.26 -18.47
N ASP A 16 13.11 -5.13 -18.55
CA ASP A 16 14.27 -4.85 -17.69
C ASP A 16 13.87 -4.80 -16.21
N PHE A 17 12.68 -4.26 -15.90
CA PHE A 17 12.12 -4.29 -14.54
C PHE A 17 11.97 -5.72 -13.99
N GLU A 18 11.42 -6.63 -14.79
CA GLU A 18 11.20 -8.03 -14.40
C GLU A 18 12.53 -8.78 -14.26
N LEU A 19 13.46 -8.54 -15.18
CA LEU A 19 14.81 -9.13 -15.15
C LEU A 19 15.62 -8.63 -13.97
N ALA A 20 15.51 -7.36 -13.60
CA ALA A 20 16.18 -6.80 -12.42
C ALA A 20 15.67 -7.50 -11.14
N ARG A 21 14.36 -7.70 -11.00
CA ARG A 21 13.78 -8.44 -9.86
C ARG A 21 14.25 -9.89 -9.82
N LEU A 22 14.29 -10.57 -10.97
CA LEU A 22 14.78 -11.94 -11.06
C LEU A 22 16.26 -12.05 -10.67
N ARG A 23 17.11 -11.13 -11.15
CA ARG A 23 18.53 -11.08 -10.79
C ARG A 23 18.76 -10.82 -9.30
N THR A 24 17.96 -9.94 -8.70
CA THR A 24 18.05 -9.64 -7.26
C THR A 24 17.59 -10.83 -6.41
N ALA A 25 16.52 -11.52 -6.80
CA ALA A 25 15.95 -12.62 -6.03
C ALA A 25 16.74 -13.93 -6.18
N LEU A 26 17.30 -14.20 -7.37
CA LEU A 26 17.90 -15.48 -7.75
C LEU A 26 19.25 -15.30 -8.46
N PRO A 27 20.24 -14.60 -7.86
CA PRO A 27 21.50 -14.29 -8.52
C PRO A 27 22.31 -15.53 -8.91
N GLU A 28 22.22 -16.63 -8.16
CA GLU A 28 22.92 -17.89 -8.40
C GLU A 28 22.45 -18.65 -9.65
N TYR A 29 21.34 -18.23 -10.24
CA TYR A 29 20.79 -18.77 -11.49
C TYR A 29 21.24 -17.98 -12.73
N PHE A 30 22.15 -17.02 -12.56
CA PHE A 30 22.81 -16.35 -13.66
C PHE A 30 24.28 -16.77 -13.71
N ASP A 31 24.80 -17.01 -14.91
CA ASP A 31 26.22 -17.30 -15.08
C ASP A 31 27.08 -16.02 -15.05
N LYS A 32 28.39 -16.19 -15.23
CA LYS A 32 29.36 -15.07 -15.24
C LYS A 32 29.12 -14.06 -16.37
N ASP A 33 28.47 -14.49 -17.45
CA ASP A 33 28.17 -13.70 -18.64
C ASP A 33 26.77 -13.06 -18.51
N GLY A 34 26.02 -13.43 -17.48
CA GLY A 34 24.74 -12.87 -17.10
C GLY A 34 23.55 -13.58 -17.74
N ASP A 35 23.74 -14.76 -18.32
CA ASP A 35 22.70 -15.57 -18.93
C ASP A 35 21.94 -16.39 -17.88
N PHE A 36 20.62 -16.52 -18.03
CA PHE A 36 19.77 -17.24 -17.09
C PHE A 36 19.82 -18.75 -17.31
N MET A 37 20.27 -19.49 -16.29
CA MET A 37 20.41 -20.94 -16.31
C MET A 37 19.08 -21.63 -15.98
N LEU A 38 18.16 -21.66 -16.96
CA LEU A 38 16.82 -22.24 -16.81
C LEU A 38 16.84 -23.69 -16.31
N ASP A 39 17.71 -24.54 -16.86
CA ASP A 39 17.79 -25.96 -16.49
C ASP A 39 18.11 -26.13 -15.00
N ARG A 40 19.02 -25.30 -14.47
CA ARG A 40 19.36 -25.31 -13.04
C ARG A 40 18.15 -24.96 -12.16
N LEU A 41 17.31 -24.02 -12.57
CA LEU A 41 16.07 -23.69 -11.85
C LEU A 41 15.06 -24.84 -11.94
N GLN A 42 14.91 -25.46 -13.10
CA GLN A 42 14.01 -26.61 -13.28
C GLN A 42 14.41 -27.79 -12.40
N ASP A 43 15.72 -28.08 -12.33
CA ASP A 43 16.26 -29.14 -11.47
C ASP A 43 15.97 -28.84 -9.99
N ALA A 44 16.25 -27.62 -9.52
CA ALA A 44 16.01 -27.23 -8.13
C ALA A 44 14.51 -27.30 -7.73
N LEU A 45 13.60 -26.94 -8.64
CA LEU A 45 12.16 -27.03 -8.40
C LEU A 45 11.67 -28.48 -8.36
N SER A 46 12.27 -29.35 -9.18
CA SER A 46 11.93 -30.78 -9.22
C SER A 46 12.31 -31.50 -7.93
N ASP A 47 13.44 -31.12 -7.32
CA ASP A 47 13.89 -31.67 -6.03
C ASP A 47 13.04 -31.20 -4.84
N ALA A 48 12.33 -30.08 -4.97
CA ALA A 48 11.53 -29.46 -3.91
C ALA A 48 10.05 -29.90 -3.87
N ASP A 49 9.68 -30.96 -4.60
CA ASP A 49 8.28 -31.43 -4.75
C ASP A 49 7.30 -30.33 -5.24
N VAL A 50 7.80 -29.32 -5.96
CA VAL A 50 6.95 -28.25 -6.51
C VAL A 50 6.28 -28.73 -7.80
N SER A 51 4.95 -28.72 -7.84
CA SER A 51 4.20 -29.12 -9.03
C SER A 51 4.39 -28.11 -10.16
N MET A 52 4.97 -28.54 -11.29
CA MET A 52 5.09 -27.71 -12.48
C MET A 52 3.85 -27.85 -13.36
N THR A 53 3.17 -26.73 -13.64
CA THR A 53 2.06 -26.67 -14.60
C THR A 53 2.48 -25.96 -15.88
N ARG A 54 1.89 -26.38 -17.02
CA ARG A 54 1.96 -25.66 -18.29
C ARG A 54 0.67 -24.91 -18.61
N GLU A 55 -0.33 -24.98 -17.71
CA GLU A 55 -1.53 -24.17 -17.78
C GLU A 55 -1.25 -22.80 -17.19
N GLY A 56 -1.53 -21.75 -17.96
CA GLY A 56 -1.44 -20.36 -17.53
C GLY A 56 -2.41 -19.51 -18.35
N TYR A 57 -3.03 -18.53 -17.69
CA TYR A 57 -3.85 -17.51 -18.34
C TYR A 57 -2.99 -16.26 -18.55
N GLU A 58 -3.09 -15.64 -19.72
CA GLU A 58 -2.41 -14.37 -20.03
C GLU A 58 -3.42 -13.32 -20.50
N LEU A 59 -3.45 -12.17 -19.83
CA LEU A 59 -4.21 -11.02 -20.28
C LEU A 59 -3.43 -10.29 -21.39
N LYS A 60 -3.89 -10.39 -22.64
CA LYS A 60 -3.30 -9.67 -23.78
C LYS A 60 -4.11 -8.42 -24.12
N PHE A 61 -3.43 -7.28 -24.21
CA PHE A 61 -4.03 -6.02 -24.65
C PHE A 61 -3.01 -5.19 -25.45
N LEU A 62 -3.51 -4.35 -26.34
CA LEU A 62 -2.69 -3.40 -27.10
C LEU A 62 -2.06 -2.39 -26.14
N GLY A 63 -0.74 -2.22 -26.20
CA GLY A 63 -0.01 -1.31 -25.29
C GLY A 63 0.65 -2.00 -24.11
N LYS A 64 0.47 -3.31 -23.91
CA LYS A 64 1.10 -4.06 -22.79
C LYS A 64 2.64 -3.93 -22.76
N SER A 65 3.32 -4.13 -23.89
CA SER A 65 4.79 -3.97 -23.96
C SER A 65 5.22 -2.52 -23.68
N TYR A 66 4.40 -1.54 -24.07
CA TYR A 66 4.65 -0.14 -23.76
C TYR A 66 4.47 0.16 -22.26
N ALA A 67 3.42 -0.37 -21.63
CA ALA A 67 3.22 -0.29 -20.18
C ALA A 67 4.38 -0.92 -19.38
N LYS A 68 4.91 -2.08 -19.84
CA LYS A 68 6.11 -2.70 -19.26
C LYS A 68 7.35 -1.81 -19.41
N TYR A 69 7.53 -1.19 -20.58
CA TYR A 69 8.60 -0.20 -20.79
C TYR A 69 8.47 1.02 -19.87
N LEU A 70 7.27 1.57 -19.70
CA LEU A 70 7.03 2.66 -18.75
C LEU A 70 7.38 2.27 -17.31
N THR A 71 7.15 1.02 -16.92
CA THR A 71 7.56 0.50 -15.60
C THR A 71 9.08 0.43 -15.46
N SER A 72 9.79 0.05 -16.52
CA SER A 72 11.26 -0.13 -16.53
C SER A 72 12.05 1.19 -16.59
N THR A 73 11.43 2.28 -17.05
CA THR A 73 12.10 3.58 -17.16
C THR A 73 12.21 4.31 -15.82
N ARG A 74 13.31 5.03 -15.63
CA ARG A 74 13.48 5.98 -14.54
C ARG A 74 12.68 7.26 -14.80
N THR A 75 12.26 7.94 -13.75
CA THR A 75 11.60 9.24 -13.89
C THR A 75 12.61 10.33 -14.27
N GLU A 76 12.18 11.24 -15.14
CA GLU A 76 12.92 12.45 -15.56
C GLU A 76 12.34 13.71 -14.89
N THR A 77 11.62 13.53 -13.80
CA THR A 77 11.01 14.60 -13.00
C THR A 77 11.78 14.81 -11.70
N VAL A 78 11.53 15.92 -11.04
CA VAL A 78 12.09 16.30 -9.74
C VAL A 78 10.99 16.46 -8.71
N MET A 79 11.37 16.34 -7.44
CA MET A 79 10.49 16.54 -6.30
C MET A 79 10.68 17.96 -5.75
N VAL A 80 9.67 18.80 -5.88
CA VAL A 80 9.72 20.22 -5.51
C VAL A 80 8.97 20.45 -4.18
N PRO A 81 9.66 20.83 -3.08
CA PRO A 81 9.00 21.08 -1.80
C PRO A 81 8.27 22.44 -1.79
N ASP A 82 7.05 22.49 -1.26
CA ASP A 82 6.39 23.78 -0.99
C ASP A 82 6.88 24.32 0.37
N LEU A 83 8.02 25.03 0.36
CA LEU A 83 8.67 25.51 1.58
C LEU A 83 7.78 26.43 2.43
N LYS A 84 6.87 27.17 1.79
CA LYS A 84 5.94 28.04 2.52
C LYS A 84 4.92 27.19 3.28
N HIS A 85 4.24 26.27 2.61
CA HIS A 85 3.28 25.37 3.25
C HIS A 85 3.96 24.51 4.33
N ASN A 86 5.14 23.96 4.02
CA ASN A 86 5.85 23.02 4.88
C ASN A 86 6.47 23.67 6.12
N SER A 87 6.65 25.00 6.14
CA SER A 87 7.16 25.73 7.31
C SER A 87 6.05 26.25 8.24
N GLU A 88 4.78 26.11 7.87
CA GLU A 88 3.67 26.45 8.75
C GLU A 88 3.66 25.51 9.97
N ALA A 89 3.36 26.05 11.16
CA ALA A 89 3.45 25.30 12.41
C ALA A 89 2.59 24.02 12.44
N ALA A 90 1.49 23.99 11.67
CA ALA A 90 0.64 22.81 11.55
C ALA A 90 1.25 21.69 10.70
N ASN A 91 2.22 22.00 9.83
CA ASN A 91 2.77 21.09 8.82
C ASN A 91 4.25 20.77 9.03
N ALA A 92 4.99 21.61 9.77
CA ALA A 92 6.43 21.52 9.94
C ALA A 92 6.89 20.15 10.44
N GLU A 93 6.19 19.60 11.44
CA GLU A 93 6.50 18.29 12.03
C GLU A 93 5.61 17.17 11.49
N SER A 94 4.78 17.44 10.47
CA SER A 94 3.89 16.44 9.93
C SER A 94 4.65 15.38 9.13
N GLU A 95 4.31 14.12 9.35
CA GLU A 95 4.81 12.98 8.57
C GLU A 95 3.86 12.62 7.42
N ASN A 96 2.67 13.22 7.39
CA ASN A 96 1.73 13.06 6.29
C ASN A 96 2.21 13.81 5.04
N LEU A 97 1.96 13.24 3.86
CA LEU A 97 2.43 13.75 2.59
C LEU A 97 1.28 13.99 1.61
N TYR A 98 1.34 15.13 0.92
CA TYR A 98 0.52 15.41 -0.25
C TYR A 98 1.42 15.75 -1.43
N ILE A 99 1.36 14.95 -2.48
CA ILE A 99 2.18 15.08 -3.68
C ILE A 99 1.29 15.51 -4.84
N VAL A 100 1.60 16.66 -5.46
CA VAL A 100 0.89 17.15 -6.65
C VAL A 100 1.69 16.78 -7.90
N GLY A 101 1.13 15.97 -8.77
CA GLY A 101 1.80 15.58 -10.01
C GLY A 101 1.28 14.27 -10.57
N ASP A 102 1.93 13.77 -11.61
CA ASP A 102 1.54 12.49 -12.21
C ASP A 102 1.87 11.36 -11.24
N ASN A 103 0.90 10.47 -11.03
CA ASN A 103 1.05 9.41 -10.05
C ASN A 103 2.05 8.33 -10.49
N LEU A 104 2.28 8.10 -11.79
CA LEU A 104 3.33 7.20 -12.23
C LEU A 104 4.71 7.73 -11.86
N ASP A 105 4.99 9.02 -12.11
CA ASP A 105 6.25 9.64 -11.72
C ASP A 105 6.40 9.75 -10.19
N ALA A 106 5.32 10.09 -9.47
CA ALA A 106 5.34 10.09 -8.01
C ALA A 106 5.66 8.69 -7.44
N LEU A 107 5.04 7.63 -7.97
CA LEU A 107 5.34 6.26 -7.56
C LEU A 107 6.80 5.88 -7.84
N LYS A 108 7.37 6.31 -8.98
CA LYS A 108 8.80 6.09 -9.30
C LYS A 108 9.73 6.77 -8.31
N HIS A 109 9.41 8.00 -7.90
CA HIS A 109 10.15 8.67 -6.82
C HIS A 109 10.01 7.90 -5.51
N LEU A 110 8.77 7.58 -5.09
CA LEU A 110 8.51 6.87 -3.84
C LEU A 110 9.22 5.51 -3.77
N SER A 111 9.41 4.81 -4.90
CA SER A 111 10.17 3.55 -4.95
C SER A 111 11.61 3.67 -4.45
N GLY A 112 12.20 4.86 -4.42
CA GLY A 112 13.55 5.09 -3.88
C GLY A 112 13.64 4.98 -2.36
N SER A 113 12.55 5.28 -1.63
CA SER A 113 12.57 5.36 -0.15
C SER A 113 11.47 4.58 0.55
N TYR A 114 10.38 4.23 -0.13
CA TYR A 114 9.20 3.62 0.47
C TYR A 114 8.93 2.20 -0.06
N ALA A 115 9.83 1.64 -0.87
CA ALA A 115 9.75 0.26 -1.30
C ALA A 115 9.68 -0.69 -0.09
N GLY A 116 8.68 -1.56 -0.06
CA GLY A 116 8.49 -2.50 1.06
C GLY A 116 7.94 -1.91 2.35
N GLN A 117 7.45 -0.67 2.38
CA GLN A 117 7.08 0.02 3.63
C GLN A 117 5.60 0.39 3.74
N VAL A 118 4.83 0.37 2.65
CA VAL A 118 3.42 0.78 2.66
C VAL A 118 2.54 -0.38 3.15
N ASN A 119 1.81 -0.18 4.25
CA ASN A 119 0.96 -1.24 4.82
C ASN A 119 -0.40 -1.33 4.11
N CYS A 120 -0.95 -0.20 3.68
CA CYS A 120 -2.25 -0.14 3.03
C CYS A 120 -2.21 0.79 1.81
N ILE A 121 -2.68 0.30 0.67
CA ILE A 121 -2.98 1.14 -0.48
C ILE A 121 -4.49 1.16 -0.68
N TYR A 122 -5.08 2.35 -0.77
CA TYR A 122 -6.44 2.50 -1.28
C TYR A 122 -6.38 3.37 -2.52
N ILE A 123 -7.02 2.93 -3.61
CA ILE A 123 -7.17 3.75 -4.81
C ILE A 123 -8.60 3.69 -5.38
N ASP A 124 -9.01 4.84 -5.89
CA ASP A 124 -10.26 5.04 -6.63
C ASP A 124 -9.94 5.52 -8.05
N PRO A 125 -9.45 4.62 -8.94
CA PRO A 125 -9.08 4.99 -10.30
C PRO A 125 -10.33 5.39 -11.12
N PRO A 126 -10.16 6.05 -12.28
CA PRO A 126 -11.27 6.29 -13.20
C PRO A 126 -11.95 4.98 -13.62
N TYR A 127 -13.28 4.93 -13.59
CA TYR A 127 -14.03 3.68 -13.85
C TYR A 127 -14.21 3.36 -15.34
N ASN A 128 -13.85 4.28 -16.23
CA ASN A 128 -14.03 4.18 -17.67
C ASN A 128 -15.50 4.03 -18.10
N THR A 129 -16.39 4.79 -17.47
CA THR A 129 -17.85 4.75 -17.75
C THR A 129 -18.23 5.39 -19.09
N GLY A 130 -17.30 6.10 -19.72
CA GLY A 130 -17.55 6.97 -20.88
C GLY A 130 -18.17 8.33 -20.54
N SER A 131 -18.58 8.54 -19.28
CA SER A 131 -19.16 9.81 -18.79
C SER A 131 -18.33 10.47 -17.67
N ASP A 132 -17.38 9.73 -17.12
CA ASP A 132 -16.39 10.19 -16.12
C ASP A 132 -15.27 11.05 -16.74
N GLY A 133 -15.22 11.14 -18.07
CA GLY A 133 -14.23 11.92 -18.79
C GLY A 133 -12.87 11.24 -18.89
N PHE A 134 -12.76 9.95 -18.54
CA PHE A 134 -11.51 9.23 -18.71
C PHE A 134 -11.12 9.18 -20.18
N VAL A 135 -9.90 9.63 -20.44
CA VAL A 135 -9.23 9.57 -21.74
C VAL A 135 -7.78 9.23 -21.45
N TYR A 136 -7.18 8.36 -22.25
CA TYR A 136 -5.74 8.11 -22.14
C TYR A 136 -4.97 9.39 -22.51
N VAL A 137 -4.45 10.05 -21.48
CA VAL A 137 -3.81 11.38 -21.57
C VAL A 137 -2.30 11.33 -21.59
N ASP A 138 -1.67 10.17 -21.39
CA ASP A 138 -0.21 10.07 -21.39
C ASP A 138 0.33 10.61 -22.73
N ASP A 139 1.13 11.68 -22.64
CA ASP A 139 1.96 12.12 -23.75
C ASP A 139 3.06 11.08 -23.88
N PHE A 140 2.99 10.29 -24.96
CA PHE A 140 3.97 9.24 -25.19
C PHE A 140 5.38 9.82 -25.16
N GLY A 141 5.61 11.07 -25.56
CA GLY A 141 6.97 11.62 -25.70
C GLY A 141 7.84 10.80 -26.67
N PHE A 142 7.23 9.87 -27.41
CA PHE A 142 7.85 8.89 -28.28
C PHE A 142 7.17 8.96 -29.65
N THR A 143 7.98 8.83 -30.69
CA THR A 143 7.51 8.60 -32.05
C THR A 143 7.28 7.10 -32.29
N VAL A 144 6.58 6.75 -33.37
CA VAL A 144 6.46 5.36 -33.83
C VAL A 144 7.84 4.69 -33.95
N LYS A 145 8.84 5.43 -34.44
CA LYS A 145 10.22 4.95 -34.56
C LYS A 145 10.85 4.63 -33.19
N ASP A 146 10.56 5.41 -32.17
CA ASP A 146 11.05 5.15 -30.81
C ASP A 146 10.40 3.90 -30.23
N LEU A 147 9.10 3.69 -30.46
CA LEU A 147 8.41 2.47 -30.02
C LEU A 147 8.96 1.22 -30.73
N VAL A 148 9.23 1.30 -32.03
CA VAL A 148 9.86 0.20 -32.77
C VAL A 148 11.28 -0.06 -32.25
N GLY A 149 12.09 0.99 -32.09
CA GLY A 149 13.50 0.87 -31.71
C GLY A 149 13.75 0.51 -30.25
N LYS A 150 13.01 1.11 -29.31
CA LYS A 150 13.20 0.96 -27.86
C LYS A 150 12.35 -0.16 -27.28
N VAL A 151 11.05 -0.19 -27.60
CA VAL A 151 10.09 -1.18 -27.07
C VAL A 151 10.14 -2.49 -27.87
N GLY A 152 10.61 -2.46 -29.12
CA GLY A 152 10.71 -3.64 -29.97
C GLY A 152 9.39 -4.04 -30.63
N LEU A 153 8.47 -3.07 -30.79
CA LEU A 153 7.19 -3.28 -31.45
C LEU A 153 7.35 -3.37 -32.97
N GLY A 154 6.46 -4.10 -33.64
CA GLY A 154 6.29 -3.96 -35.09
C GLY A 154 5.74 -2.57 -35.43
N GLU A 155 6.05 -2.06 -36.64
CA GLU A 155 5.62 -0.71 -37.07
C GLU A 155 4.11 -0.52 -36.97
N ASP A 156 3.33 -1.47 -37.51
CA ASP A 156 1.86 -1.47 -37.42
C ASP A 156 1.34 -1.48 -35.97
N GLU A 157 2.04 -2.19 -35.07
CA GLU A 157 1.66 -2.24 -33.65
C GLU A 157 1.98 -0.92 -32.94
N ALA A 158 3.15 -0.33 -33.22
CA ALA A 158 3.56 0.95 -32.69
C ALA A 158 2.59 2.08 -33.09
N GLU A 159 2.13 2.11 -34.34
CA GLU A 159 1.10 3.07 -34.79
C GLU A 159 -0.21 2.92 -34.01
N ARG A 160 -0.63 1.67 -33.77
CA ARG A 160 -1.86 1.38 -33.02
C ARG A 160 -1.73 1.77 -31.54
N VAL A 161 -0.56 1.56 -30.94
CA VAL A 161 -0.27 1.99 -29.56
C VAL A 161 -0.33 3.52 -29.47
N MET A 162 0.31 4.25 -30.40
CA MET A 162 0.21 5.72 -30.46
C MET A 162 -1.24 6.18 -30.59
N ALA A 163 -2.05 5.47 -31.37
CA ALA A 163 -3.46 5.76 -31.54
C ALA A 163 -4.33 5.44 -30.31
N LEU A 164 -3.78 4.97 -29.19
CA LEU A 164 -4.50 4.87 -27.90
C LEU A 164 -4.68 6.25 -27.26
N GLN A 165 -3.81 7.22 -27.56
CA GLN A 165 -3.96 8.60 -27.05
C GLN A 165 -5.33 9.14 -27.42
N GLY A 166 -6.01 9.76 -26.46
CA GLY A 166 -7.34 10.30 -26.71
C GLY A 166 -8.48 9.27 -26.70
N LYS A 167 -8.20 7.98 -26.44
CA LYS A 167 -9.23 6.93 -26.36
C LYS A 167 -9.54 6.52 -24.92
N SER A 168 -10.73 5.95 -24.76
CA SER A 168 -11.26 5.38 -23.52
C SER A 168 -11.53 3.87 -23.67
N SER A 169 -10.74 3.17 -24.49
CA SER A 169 -10.89 1.71 -24.67
C SER A 169 -10.30 0.95 -23.48
N HIS A 170 -10.72 -0.30 -23.27
CA HIS A 170 -10.15 -1.18 -22.25
C HIS A 170 -8.62 -1.30 -22.36
N SER A 171 -8.08 -1.37 -23.58
CA SER A 171 -6.61 -1.41 -23.79
C SER A 171 -5.91 -0.13 -23.36
N ALA A 172 -6.53 1.03 -23.58
CA ALA A 172 -6.03 2.30 -23.08
C ALA A 172 -6.03 2.33 -21.54
N TRP A 173 -7.13 1.94 -20.92
CA TRP A 173 -7.25 1.88 -19.47
C TRP A 173 -6.26 0.89 -18.83
N LEU A 174 -6.12 -0.31 -19.39
CA LEU A 174 -5.14 -1.31 -18.95
C LEU A 174 -3.69 -0.82 -19.11
N THR A 175 -3.37 -0.14 -20.23
CA THR A 175 -2.04 0.47 -20.45
C THR A 175 -1.74 1.54 -19.40
N PHE A 176 -2.75 2.30 -18.99
CA PHE A 176 -2.64 3.31 -17.94
C PHE A 176 -2.46 2.70 -16.54
N MET A 177 -3.24 1.67 -16.19
CA MET A 177 -3.22 1.09 -14.84
C MET A 177 -2.05 0.14 -14.59
N TYR A 178 -1.60 -0.61 -15.59
CA TYR A 178 -0.54 -1.62 -15.45
C TYR A 178 0.72 -1.11 -14.73
N PRO A 179 1.40 -0.04 -15.19
CA PRO A 179 2.66 0.39 -14.58
C PRO A 179 2.46 0.92 -13.16
N ARG A 180 1.29 1.53 -12.89
CA ARG A 180 0.92 2.07 -11.57
C ARG A 180 0.73 0.96 -10.55
N LEU A 181 -0.01 -0.10 -10.90
CA LEU A 181 -0.18 -1.26 -10.04
C LEU A 181 1.12 -2.03 -9.83
N GLN A 182 1.97 -2.11 -10.87
CA GLN A 182 3.27 -2.78 -10.78
C GLN A 182 4.20 -2.07 -9.78
N LEU A 183 4.27 -0.74 -9.81
CA LEU A 183 5.04 0.05 -8.84
C LEU A 183 4.40 0.04 -7.45
N ALA A 184 3.06 0.11 -7.36
CA ALA A 184 2.34 0.01 -6.09
C ALA A 184 2.68 -1.29 -5.34
N LYS A 185 2.83 -2.42 -6.06
CA LYS A 185 3.26 -3.69 -5.48
C LYS A 185 4.66 -3.62 -4.85
N GLU A 186 5.59 -2.88 -5.45
CA GLU A 186 6.95 -2.72 -4.89
C GLU A 186 6.95 -1.86 -3.63
N LEU A 187 6.03 -0.89 -3.53
CA LEU A 187 5.86 -0.05 -2.34
C LEU A 187 5.25 -0.80 -1.15
N LEU A 188 4.38 -1.79 -1.41
CA LEU A 188 3.74 -2.56 -0.33
C LEU A 188 4.77 -3.28 0.55
N ALA A 189 4.55 -3.23 1.87
CA ALA A 189 5.15 -4.15 2.82
C ALA A 189 4.73 -5.60 2.50
N ASP A 190 5.51 -6.57 2.96
CA ASP A 190 5.27 -7.99 2.65
C ASP A 190 3.91 -8.50 3.15
N ASP A 191 3.45 -7.97 4.28
CA ASP A 191 2.13 -8.19 4.89
C ASP A 191 1.07 -7.16 4.43
N GLY A 192 1.45 -6.21 3.58
CA GLY A 192 0.62 -5.09 3.14
C GLY A 192 -0.47 -5.49 2.13
N VAL A 193 -1.51 -4.67 2.08
CA VAL A 193 -2.71 -4.88 1.25
C VAL A 193 -3.04 -3.69 0.36
N ILE A 194 -3.65 -3.97 -0.79
CA ILE A 194 -4.20 -2.97 -1.70
C ILE A 194 -5.69 -3.19 -1.88
N PHE A 195 -6.44 -2.09 -1.81
CA PHE A 195 -7.87 -1.99 -2.12
C PHE A 195 -8.06 -1.12 -3.35
N VAL A 196 -8.79 -1.62 -4.35
CA VAL A 196 -9.08 -0.88 -5.58
C VAL A 196 -10.58 -0.82 -5.80
N SER A 197 -11.15 0.38 -5.72
CA SER A 197 -12.56 0.62 -6.06
C SER A 197 -12.77 0.58 -7.58
N ILE A 198 -13.88 -0.01 -8.03
CA ILE A 198 -14.21 -0.12 -9.45
C ILE A 198 -15.72 -0.41 -9.64
N ASP A 199 -16.25 -0.17 -10.84
CA ASP A 199 -17.59 -0.60 -11.26
C ASP A 199 -17.57 -1.71 -12.32
N ASP A 200 -18.74 -2.06 -12.84
CA ASP A 200 -18.90 -3.13 -13.83
C ASP A 200 -18.11 -2.93 -15.14
N ASN A 201 -17.71 -1.70 -15.50
CA ASN A 201 -17.06 -1.42 -16.79
C ASN A 201 -15.66 -2.05 -16.89
N GLU A 202 -14.91 -2.05 -15.78
CA GLU A 202 -13.53 -2.52 -15.74
C GLU A 202 -13.25 -3.56 -14.65
N GLN A 203 -14.22 -3.95 -13.81
CA GLN A 203 -13.97 -4.91 -12.70
C GLN A 203 -13.29 -6.21 -13.16
N ALA A 204 -13.72 -6.79 -14.29
CA ALA A 204 -13.14 -8.04 -14.79
C ALA A 204 -11.71 -7.82 -15.31
N ASN A 205 -11.48 -6.71 -16.01
CA ASN A 205 -10.18 -6.37 -16.57
C ASN A 205 -9.18 -6.01 -15.46
N LEU A 206 -9.61 -5.26 -14.45
CA LEU A 206 -8.83 -4.94 -13.27
C LEU A 206 -8.50 -6.20 -12.46
N LYS A 207 -9.46 -7.10 -12.23
CA LYS A 207 -9.21 -8.38 -11.55
C LYS A 207 -8.14 -9.19 -12.29
N ALA A 208 -8.27 -9.37 -13.60
CA ALA A 208 -7.29 -10.09 -14.41
C ALA A 208 -5.91 -9.40 -14.42
N LEU A 209 -5.88 -8.07 -14.45
CA LEU A 209 -4.65 -7.29 -14.37
C LEU A 209 -3.96 -7.45 -13.00
N CYS A 210 -4.73 -7.41 -11.91
CA CYS A 210 -4.21 -7.64 -10.56
C CYS A 210 -3.74 -9.09 -10.37
N ASP A 211 -4.41 -10.09 -10.95
CA ASP A 211 -3.93 -11.47 -10.93
C ASP A 211 -2.56 -11.61 -11.61
N GLU A 212 -2.33 -10.88 -12.71
CA GLU A 212 -1.02 -10.86 -13.38
C GLU A 212 0.05 -10.13 -12.53
N VAL A 213 -0.29 -8.97 -11.96
CA VAL A 213 0.66 -8.14 -11.20
C VAL A 213 0.99 -8.75 -9.83
N PHE A 214 -0.02 -9.11 -9.05
CA PHE A 214 0.11 -9.59 -7.67
C PHE A 214 0.27 -11.11 -7.58
N GLY A 215 -0.18 -11.85 -8.58
CA GLY A 215 -0.34 -13.31 -8.54
C GLY A 215 -1.71 -13.69 -8.01
N GLU A 216 -2.41 -14.59 -8.70
CA GLU A 216 -3.77 -15.03 -8.35
C GLU A 216 -3.85 -15.56 -6.91
N GLN A 217 -2.82 -16.24 -6.42
CA GLN A 217 -2.75 -16.76 -5.05
C GLN A 217 -2.78 -15.67 -3.97
N ASN A 218 -2.52 -14.41 -4.34
CA ASN A 218 -2.51 -13.27 -3.45
C ASN A 218 -3.83 -12.46 -3.49
N PHE A 219 -4.80 -12.91 -4.28
CA PHE A 219 -6.16 -12.38 -4.21
C PHE A 219 -6.80 -12.74 -2.87
N VAL A 220 -7.37 -11.75 -2.18
CA VAL A 220 -8.00 -11.95 -0.87
C VAL A 220 -9.53 -12.02 -1.01
N ALA A 221 -10.13 -10.96 -1.55
CA ALA A 221 -11.59 -10.88 -1.69
C ALA A 221 -12.02 -9.81 -2.70
N THR A 222 -13.24 -9.95 -3.20
CA THR A 222 -13.99 -8.85 -3.84
C THR A 222 -15.11 -8.46 -2.90
N PHE A 223 -15.10 -7.21 -2.45
CA PHE A 223 -16.19 -6.63 -1.71
C PHE A 223 -17.23 -6.04 -2.66
N ALA A 224 -18.51 -6.27 -2.38
CA ALA A 224 -19.62 -5.55 -3.01
C ALA A 224 -20.08 -4.46 -2.04
N TRP A 225 -19.75 -3.21 -2.34
CA TRP A 225 -20.17 -2.07 -1.54
C TRP A 225 -21.46 -1.49 -2.06
N ARG A 226 -22.51 -1.53 -1.23
CA ARG A 226 -23.82 -0.99 -1.59
C ARG A 226 -23.78 0.55 -1.56
N THR A 227 -23.98 1.16 -2.73
CA THR A 227 -23.84 2.61 -2.96
C THR A 227 -25.13 3.41 -2.72
N ASP A 228 -26.27 2.72 -2.67
CA ASP A 228 -27.60 3.32 -2.65
C ASP A 228 -28.02 3.93 -1.31
N GLY A 229 -28.60 5.14 -1.39
CA GLY A 229 -29.50 5.71 -0.39
C GLY A 229 -31.01 5.60 -0.75
N ASN A 230 -31.37 5.45 -2.03
CA ASN A 230 -32.78 5.49 -2.46
C ASN A 230 -33.13 4.44 -3.53
N LEU A 231 -34.13 3.59 -3.28
CA LEU A 231 -34.53 2.42 -4.10
C LEU A 231 -35.54 2.74 -5.21
N ASP A 232 -36.07 3.96 -5.27
CA ASP A 232 -37.25 4.33 -6.07
C ASP A 232 -37.02 4.53 -7.59
N ASN A 233 -35.92 4.01 -8.16
CA ASN A 233 -35.61 4.21 -9.58
C ASN A 233 -36.26 3.12 -10.46
N GLN A 234 -36.87 3.49 -11.60
CA GLN A 234 -37.71 2.61 -12.45
C GLN A 234 -36.91 1.63 -13.34
N ALA A 235 -35.69 1.25 -12.96
CA ALA A 235 -34.89 0.30 -13.73
C ALA A 235 -35.44 -1.14 -13.59
N THR A 236 -35.47 -1.89 -14.69
CA THR A 236 -35.87 -3.32 -14.68
C THR A 236 -34.97 -4.17 -13.79
N VAL A 237 -33.65 -3.89 -13.81
CA VAL A 237 -32.66 -4.43 -12.89
C VAL A 237 -31.85 -3.24 -12.38
N LYS A 238 -31.84 -3.03 -11.07
CA LYS A 238 -31.14 -1.91 -10.45
C LYS A 238 -29.74 -2.34 -10.00
N ILE A 239 -28.72 -1.75 -10.61
CA ILE A 239 -27.34 -1.84 -10.12
C ILE A 239 -27.22 -0.86 -8.93
N ASN A 240 -26.87 -1.39 -7.76
CA ASN A 240 -26.89 -0.68 -6.48
C ASN A 240 -25.62 -0.87 -5.64
N HIS A 241 -24.58 -1.41 -6.27
CA HIS A 241 -23.31 -1.64 -5.64
C HIS A 241 -22.18 -1.37 -6.62
N GLU A 242 -21.02 -1.08 -6.06
CA GLU A 242 -19.72 -1.06 -6.72
C GLU A 242 -18.85 -2.16 -6.10
N TYR A 243 -17.68 -2.39 -6.69
CA TYR A 243 -16.75 -3.41 -6.22
C TYR A 243 -15.53 -2.76 -5.57
N VAL A 244 -14.94 -3.46 -4.60
CA VAL A 244 -13.60 -3.19 -4.10
C VAL A 244 -12.81 -4.49 -4.15
N HIS A 245 -11.79 -4.57 -5.01
CA HIS A 245 -10.89 -5.72 -5.03
C HIS A 245 -9.81 -5.55 -3.97
N MET A 246 -9.55 -6.61 -3.21
CA MET A 246 -8.48 -6.67 -2.22
C MET A 246 -7.44 -7.71 -2.62
N TYR A 247 -6.18 -7.27 -2.69
CA TYR A 247 -5.01 -8.12 -2.86
C TYR A 247 -4.03 -7.86 -1.73
N ALA A 248 -3.29 -8.90 -1.33
CA ALA A 248 -2.12 -8.76 -0.49
C ALA A 248 -0.83 -8.77 -1.34
N LYS A 249 0.27 -8.24 -0.83
CA LYS A 249 1.58 -8.49 -1.46
C LYS A 249 1.97 -9.97 -1.31
N ARG A 250 1.83 -10.51 -0.09
CA ARG A 250 1.89 -11.95 0.20
C ARG A 250 0.71 -12.34 1.10
N ALA A 251 -0.26 -13.07 0.55
CA ALA A 251 -1.46 -13.45 1.30
C ALA A 251 -1.16 -14.35 2.52
N SER A 252 -0.05 -15.10 2.49
CA SER A 252 0.43 -15.92 3.61
C SER A 252 0.86 -15.12 4.83
N ASP A 253 1.26 -13.87 4.63
CA ASP A 253 1.85 -13.01 5.66
C ASP A 253 0.93 -11.86 6.06
N MET A 254 -0.23 -11.77 5.40
CA MET A 254 -1.21 -10.73 5.64
C MET A 254 -1.63 -10.69 7.11
N ILE A 255 -1.43 -9.53 7.73
CA ILE A 255 -1.92 -9.23 9.07
C ILE A 255 -3.13 -8.33 8.91
N ILE A 256 -4.30 -8.82 9.27
CA ILE A 256 -5.48 -7.97 9.42
C ILE A 256 -5.54 -7.57 10.90
N ALA A 257 -5.68 -6.28 11.21
CA ALA A 257 -5.71 -5.78 12.58
C ALA A 257 -7.15 -5.53 13.05
N GLY A 258 -7.67 -6.36 13.96
CA GLY A 258 -8.80 -6.00 14.84
C GLY A 258 -10.12 -5.56 14.17
N VAL A 259 -10.34 -5.85 12.88
CA VAL A 259 -11.53 -5.37 12.15
C VAL A 259 -12.79 -5.99 12.76
N LYS A 260 -13.60 -5.13 13.38
CA LYS A 260 -14.98 -5.46 13.74
C LYS A 260 -15.88 -5.09 12.56
N ASP A 261 -16.48 -6.08 11.92
CA ASP A 261 -17.42 -5.81 10.84
C ASP A 261 -18.65 -5.05 11.37
N LEU A 262 -18.84 -3.85 10.81
CA LEU A 262 -19.90 -2.92 11.16
C LEU A 262 -21.31 -3.45 10.81
N ASN A 263 -21.39 -4.50 10.00
CA ASN A 263 -22.64 -5.17 9.63
C ASN A 263 -23.02 -6.30 10.59
N LEU A 264 -22.15 -6.65 11.56
CA LEU A 264 -22.47 -7.62 12.58
C LEU A 264 -23.15 -6.93 13.77
N PRO A 265 -24.34 -7.41 14.23
CA PRO A 265 -24.96 -6.91 15.45
C PRO A 265 -24.02 -7.07 16.64
N ASP A 266 -24.02 -6.12 17.57
CA ASP A 266 -23.19 -6.18 18.79
C ASP A 266 -23.45 -7.44 19.62
N GLU A 267 -24.67 -8.00 19.58
CA GLU A 267 -25.00 -9.27 20.27
C GLU A 267 -24.67 -10.53 19.44
N SER A 268 -23.97 -10.38 18.32
CA SER A 268 -23.59 -11.52 17.49
C SER A 268 -22.78 -12.52 18.31
N LYS A 269 -23.22 -13.79 18.29
CA LYS A 269 -22.50 -14.92 18.92
C LYS A 269 -21.06 -15.05 18.43
N LEU A 270 -20.70 -14.38 17.33
CA LEU A 270 -19.35 -14.27 16.78
C LEU A 270 -18.38 -13.54 17.72
N PHE A 271 -18.86 -12.64 18.58
CA PHE A 271 -18.06 -11.90 19.56
C PHE A 271 -17.93 -12.61 20.92
N ASN A 272 -18.62 -13.73 21.14
CA ASN A 272 -18.52 -14.48 22.38
C ASN A 272 -17.14 -15.13 22.50
N ALA A 273 -16.51 -15.04 23.67
CA ALA A 273 -15.23 -15.71 23.97
C ALA A 273 -15.27 -17.24 23.77
N GLU A 274 -16.47 -17.84 23.75
CA GLU A 274 -16.67 -19.26 23.55
C GLU A 274 -17.62 -19.55 22.39
N ILE A 275 -17.29 -20.60 21.62
CA ILE A 275 -18.21 -21.21 20.65
C ILE A 275 -18.88 -22.39 21.32
N ARG A 276 -20.21 -22.36 21.42
CA ARG A 276 -21.02 -23.45 21.97
C ARG A 276 -21.90 -24.04 20.87
N ASN A 277 -21.72 -25.33 20.56
CA ASN A 277 -22.61 -26.04 19.63
C ASN A 277 -23.05 -27.38 20.21
N SER A 278 -24.31 -27.72 20.01
CA SER A 278 -24.78 -29.06 20.38
C SER A 278 -24.14 -30.13 19.51
N VAL A 279 -23.63 -31.18 20.16
CA VAL A 279 -23.13 -32.38 19.49
C VAL A 279 -24.25 -33.35 19.12
N VAL A 280 -25.49 -33.04 19.49
CA VAL A 280 -26.69 -33.82 19.21
C VAL A 280 -27.16 -33.52 17.78
N LYS A 281 -26.66 -34.28 16.79
CA LYS A 281 -26.98 -34.11 15.37
C LYS A 281 -27.29 -35.45 14.71
N ASN A 282 -28.54 -35.88 14.77
CA ASN A 282 -28.98 -37.12 14.13
C ASN A 282 -29.06 -36.98 12.60
N GLY A 283 -28.52 -37.96 11.86
CA GLY A 283 -28.64 -38.03 10.41
C GLY A 283 -27.73 -39.11 9.81
N PRO A 284 -27.72 -39.31 8.47
CA PRO A 284 -26.90 -40.35 7.83
C PRO A 284 -25.40 -40.23 8.12
N LYS A 285 -24.89 -39.00 8.32
CA LYS A 285 -23.49 -38.73 8.69
C LYS A 285 -23.16 -39.06 10.15
N ASN A 286 -24.17 -39.09 11.02
CA ASN A 286 -24.05 -39.30 12.46
C ASN A 286 -25.12 -40.32 12.89
N PRO A 287 -24.93 -41.62 12.60
CA PRO A 287 -25.88 -42.64 13.02
C PRO A 287 -25.97 -42.70 14.55
N VAL A 288 -27.15 -43.07 15.05
CA VAL A 288 -27.37 -43.18 16.50
C VAL A 288 -26.40 -44.19 17.09
N SER A 289 -25.65 -43.76 18.10
CA SER A 289 -24.72 -44.61 18.83
C SER A 289 -24.71 -44.21 20.31
N GLU A 290 -24.17 -45.10 21.14
CA GLU A 290 -24.11 -44.91 22.58
C GLU A 290 -22.78 -44.26 22.98
N ILE A 291 -22.86 -43.31 23.90
CA ILE A 291 -21.72 -42.82 24.67
C ILE A 291 -22.08 -42.89 26.15
N VAL A 292 -21.17 -43.45 26.94
CA VAL A 292 -21.30 -43.54 28.38
C VAL A 292 -20.72 -42.26 28.99
N LEU A 293 -21.52 -41.56 29.78
CA LEU A 293 -21.09 -40.45 30.61
C LEU A 293 -20.79 -40.98 32.00
N GLU A 294 -19.53 -40.93 32.41
CA GLU A 294 -19.11 -41.33 33.76
C GLU A 294 -19.32 -40.18 34.77
N PRO A 295 -19.44 -40.50 36.09
CA PRO A 295 -19.48 -39.48 37.13
C PRO A 295 -18.28 -38.52 37.03
N GLY A 296 -18.54 -37.23 37.18
CA GLY A 296 -17.56 -36.16 36.99
C GLY A 296 -17.70 -35.42 35.66
N PHE A 297 -18.53 -35.93 34.72
CA PHE A 297 -18.78 -35.24 33.45
C PHE A 297 -19.26 -33.80 33.69
N PRO A 298 -18.63 -32.77 33.10
CA PRO A 298 -18.98 -31.38 33.35
C PRO A 298 -20.40 -31.02 32.92
N ALA A 299 -21.05 -30.14 33.68
CA ALA A 299 -22.35 -29.57 33.39
C ALA A 299 -22.30 -28.04 33.44
N GLY A 300 -22.94 -27.37 32.48
CA GLY A 300 -23.02 -25.91 32.42
C GLY A 300 -24.02 -25.30 33.42
N PHE A 301 -24.37 -26.02 34.49
CA PHE A 301 -25.30 -25.59 35.54
C PHE A 301 -24.98 -26.26 36.87
N GLU A 302 -25.22 -25.55 37.98
CA GLU A 302 -24.76 -25.95 39.32
C GLU A 302 -25.41 -27.23 39.87
N ALA A 303 -26.74 -27.32 39.82
CA ALA A 303 -27.44 -28.50 40.31
C ALA A 303 -28.79 -28.70 39.62
N GLY A 304 -29.21 -29.96 39.48
CA GLY A 304 -30.51 -30.31 38.90
C GLY A 304 -30.63 -31.78 38.51
N ILE A 305 -31.84 -32.19 38.15
CA ILE A 305 -32.12 -33.55 37.65
C ILE A 305 -32.68 -33.44 36.24
N ILE A 306 -32.06 -34.15 35.29
CA ILE A 306 -32.59 -34.32 33.94
C ILE A 306 -33.20 -35.71 33.85
N PRO A 307 -34.53 -35.84 33.62
CA PRO A 307 -35.18 -37.15 33.58
C PRO A 307 -34.69 -38.06 32.46
N ALA A 308 -34.65 -39.36 32.75
CA ALA A 308 -34.54 -40.43 31.77
C ALA A 308 -35.60 -40.27 30.68
N ARG A 309 -35.24 -40.57 29.44
CA ARG A 309 -36.13 -40.33 28.30
C ARG A 309 -35.78 -41.17 27.09
N THR A 310 -36.82 -41.51 26.32
CA THR A 310 -36.71 -42.26 25.05
C THR A 310 -37.46 -41.60 23.91
N ASP A 311 -38.27 -40.58 24.21
CA ASP A 311 -39.13 -39.84 23.30
C ASP A 311 -38.39 -38.71 22.55
N LYS A 312 -37.25 -38.25 23.07
CA LYS A 312 -36.41 -37.20 22.46
C LYS A 312 -34.92 -37.44 22.67
N PHE A 313 -34.13 -37.08 21.67
CA PHE A 313 -32.66 -37.17 21.72
C PHE A 313 -32.02 -36.01 22.50
N PRO A 314 -30.88 -36.26 23.21
CA PRO A 314 -30.31 -37.57 23.52
C PRO A 314 -31.23 -38.40 24.40
N ASN A 315 -31.32 -39.70 24.12
CA ASN A 315 -32.04 -40.64 24.97
C ASN A 315 -31.14 -41.04 26.13
N TYR A 316 -31.73 -41.20 27.31
CA TYR A 316 -31.03 -41.52 28.55
C TYR A 316 -31.70 -42.70 29.24
N ASP A 317 -30.89 -43.64 29.71
CA ASP A 317 -31.34 -44.86 30.39
C ASP A 317 -31.74 -44.62 31.86
N VAL A 318 -31.14 -43.62 32.51
CA VAL A 318 -31.42 -43.20 33.89
C VAL A 318 -31.47 -41.68 34.00
N ASP A 319 -32.03 -41.19 35.10
CA ASP A 319 -32.01 -39.76 35.42
C ASP A 319 -30.57 -39.28 35.61
N LEU A 320 -30.23 -38.11 35.07
CA LEU A 320 -28.93 -37.48 35.25
C LEU A 320 -29.02 -36.56 36.46
N VAL A 321 -28.24 -36.85 37.50
CA VAL A 321 -28.16 -36.03 38.70
C VAL A 321 -26.90 -35.17 38.61
N VAL A 322 -27.07 -33.85 38.63
CA VAL A 322 -25.96 -32.88 38.60
C VAL A 322 -25.88 -32.15 39.94
N GLU A 323 -24.69 -32.09 40.51
CA GLU A 323 -24.36 -31.31 41.71
C GLU A 323 -22.96 -30.68 41.56
N GLY A 324 -22.79 -29.44 42.00
CA GLY A 324 -21.53 -28.70 41.89
C GLY A 324 -20.99 -28.61 40.46
N GLY A 325 -21.88 -28.51 39.47
CA GLY A 325 -21.50 -28.42 38.05
C GLY A 325 -21.02 -29.74 37.44
N LYS A 326 -21.27 -30.89 38.07
CA LYS A 326 -20.79 -32.20 37.60
C LYS A 326 -21.88 -33.26 37.68
N LEU A 327 -21.85 -34.19 36.74
CA LEU A 327 -22.68 -35.39 36.75
C LEU A 327 -22.28 -36.33 37.89
N MET A 328 -23.24 -36.80 38.69
CA MET A 328 -22.97 -37.60 39.88
C MET A 328 -23.12 -39.10 39.66
N ASN A 329 -23.84 -39.52 38.61
CA ASN A 329 -24.12 -40.91 38.31
C ASN A 329 -23.80 -41.26 36.86
N ARG A 330 -23.40 -42.52 36.64
CA ARG A 330 -23.10 -43.05 35.30
C ARG A 330 -24.38 -43.13 34.47
N VAL A 331 -24.34 -42.64 33.24
CA VAL A 331 -25.49 -42.56 32.32
C VAL A 331 -25.10 -43.04 30.92
N VAL A 332 -25.97 -43.80 30.25
CA VAL A 332 -25.82 -44.15 28.83
C VAL A 332 -26.65 -43.20 27.98
N ALA A 333 -25.96 -42.33 27.25
CA ALA A 333 -26.56 -41.39 26.31
C ALA A 333 -26.60 -41.99 24.90
N ARG A 334 -27.76 -41.94 24.23
CA ARG A 334 -27.90 -42.42 22.84
C ARG A 334 -28.35 -41.29 21.94
N THR A 335 -27.55 -40.97 20.91
CA THR A 335 -27.93 -40.05 19.83
C THR A 335 -26.95 -40.17 18.65
N GLY A 336 -27.20 -39.44 17.56
CA GLY A 336 -26.21 -39.17 16.53
C GLY A 336 -25.25 -38.08 16.98
N TRP A 337 -23.97 -38.42 17.15
CA TRP A 337 -22.95 -37.53 17.70
C TRP A 337 -22.15 -36.82 16.62
N ALA A 338 -22.31 -35.50 16.50
CA ALA A 338 -21.28 -34.68 15.85
C ALA A 338 -20.06 -34.59 16.77
N ASN A 339 -18.85 -34.82 16.24
CA ASN A 339 -17.60 -34.87 17.03
C ASN A 339 -17.56 -36.00 18.08
N GLY A 340 -18.26 -37.11 17.86
CA GLY A 340 -18.31 -38.22 18.82
C GLY A 340 -16.95 -38.85 19.17
N ALA A 341 -15.98 -38.83 18.25
CA ALA A 341 -14.61 -39.26 18.54
C ALA A 341 -13.92 -38.31 19.54
N LEU A 342 -14.06 -37.00 19.35
CA LEU A 342 -13.48 -35.98 20.23
C LEU A 342 -14.12 -36.02 21.63
N LEU A 343 -15.44 -36.21 21.72
CA LEU A 343 -16.14 -36.41 22.98
C LEU A 343 -15.64 -37.67 23.73
N ARG A 344 -15.39 -38.77 23.01
CA ARG A 344 -14.80 -39.97 23.62
C ARG A 344 -13.37 -39.73 24.13
N SER A 345 -12.54 -39.00 23.38
CA SER A 345 -11.21 -38.61 23.83
C SER A 345 -11.26 -37.71 25.06
N PHE A 346 -12.20 -36.77 25.12
CA PHE A 346 -12.43 -35.91 26.28
C PHE A 346 -12.80 -36.71 27.54
N ILE A 347 -13.70 -37.68 27.41
CA ILE A 347 -14.09 -38.58 28.50
C ILE A 347 -12.90 -39.46 28.92
N ALA A 348 -12.14 -40.00 27.96
CA ALA A 348 -10.98 -40.85 28.24
C ALA A 348 -9.81 -40.08 28.88
N GLY A 349 -9.69 -38.78 28.58
CA GLY A 349 -8.70 -37.87 29.17
C GLY A 349 -9.14 -37.23 30.48
N GLU A 350 -10.08 -37.84 31.21
CA GLU A 350 -10.58 -37.35 32.51
C GLU A 350 -11.10 -35.90 32.47
N TYR A 351 -11.76 -35.55 31.36
CA TYR A 351 -12.36 -34.23 31.13
C TYR A 351 -11.36 -33.07 31.00
N ALA A 352 -10.08 -33.36 30.73
CA ALA A 352 -9.13 -32.35 30.26
C ALA A 352 -9.50 -31.88 28.84
N SER A 353 -9.21 -30.61 28.52
CA SER A 353 -9.49 -30.07 27.19
C SER A 353 -8.80 -30.87 26.09
N VAL A 354 -9.47 -31.03 24.94
CA VAL A 354 -8.98 -31.77 23.79
C VAL A 354 -8.85 -30.87 22.57
N VAL A 355 -7.75 -31.02 21.84
CA VAL A 355 -7.46 -30.22 20.65
C VAL A 355 -8.24 -30.78 19.45
N ASP A 356 -9.02 -29.93 18.79
CA ASP A 356 -9.76 -30.33 17.59
C ASP A 356 -8.90 -30.33 16.31
N SER A 357 -9.49 -30.73 15.19
CA SER A 357 -8.79 -30.78 13.88
C SER A 357 -8.32 -29.41 13.36
N LYS A 358 -8.70 -28.31 14.02
CA LYS A 358 -8.30 -26.94 13.70
C LYS A 358 -7.32 -26.37 14.73
N GLY A 359 -6.83 -27.19 15.66
CA GLY A 359 -5.91 -26.74 16.70
C GLY A 359 -6.59 -25.84 17.75
N GLN A 360 -7.88 -26.05 18.04
CA GLN A 360 -8.62 -25.32 19.07
C GLN A 360 -8.88 -26.20 20.29
N ASP A 361 -8.66 -25.63 21.48
CA ASP A 361 -9.01 -26.26 22.75
C ASP A 361 -10.53 -26.38 22.90
N THR A 362 -10.99 -27.61 23.05
CA THR A 362 -12.41 -27.97 23.10
C THR A 362 -12.73 -28.77 24.37
N THR A 363 -13.75 -28.33 25.10
CA THR A 363 -14.36 -29.07 26.22
C THR A 363 -15.81 -29.44 25.88
N PHE A 364 -16.44 -30.25 26.74
CA PHE A 364 -17.84 -30.65 26.57
C PHE A 364 -18.60 -30.52 27.88
N GLU A 365 -19.83 -30.03 27.80
CA GLU A 365 -20.67 -29.79 28.97
C GLU A 365 -22.11 -30.24 28.72
N LEU A 366 -22.74 -30.75 29.78
CA LEU A 366 -24.17 -31.05 29.81
C LEU A 366 -24.97 -29.76 30.00
N THR A 367 -26.00 -29.54 29.18
CA THR A 367 -26.93 -28.41 29.32
C THR A 367 -28.12 -28.78 30.21
N THR A 368 -28.84 -27.79 30.72
CA THR A 368 -30.08 -28.00 31.52
C THR A 368 -31.17 -28.77 30.76
N THR A 369 -31.12 -28.77 29.43
CA THR A 369 -32.04 -29.54 28.58
C THR A 369 -31.64 -31.00 28.40
N GLY A 370 -30.45 -31.41 28.86
CA GLY A 370 -29.85 -32.71 28.60
C GLY A 370 -29.33 -32.85 27.18
N ALA A 371 -28.97 -31.76 26.51
CA ALA A 371 -28.07 -31.84 25.36
C ALA A 371 -26.62 -31.76 25.84
N ILE A 372 -25.70 -32.29 25.04
CA ILE A 372 -24.26 -32.06 25.26
C ILE A 372 -23.81 -31.02 24.23
N ASP A 373 -23.14 -29.99 24.71
CA ASP A 373 -22.54 -28.96 23.88
C ASP A 373 -21.02 -29.14 23.89
N ASN A 374 -20.38 -28.95 22.74
CA ASN A 374 -18.95 -28.68 22.73
C ASN A 374 -18.72 -27.19 22.93
N VAL A 375 -17.78 -26.86 23.81
CA VAL A 375 -17.38 -25.50 24.14
C VAL A 375 -15.96 -25.33 23.63
N LYS A 376 -15.75 -24.35 22.76
CA LYS A 376 -14.42 -24.03 22.23
C LYS A 376 -14.04 -22.65 22.66
N ILE A 377 -12.83 -22.48 23.16
CA ILE A 377 -12.28 -21.16 23.44
C ILE A 377 -11.96 -20.50 22.09
N ARG A 378 -12.55 -19.34 21.82
CA ARG A 378 -12.20 -18.56 20.63
C ARG A 378 -10.81 -17.98 20.84
N ARG A 379 -10.02 -17.98 19.78
CA ARG A 379 -8.77 -17.21 19.77
C ARG A 379 -9.13 -15.72 19.82
N ALA A 380 -8.37 -14.95 20.59
CA ALA A 380 -8.61 -13.52 20.81
C ALA A 380 -8.46 -12.67 19.53
N ASP A 381 -7.88 -13.24 18.47
CA ASP A 381 -7.56 -12.61 17.19
C ASP A 381 -8.57 -12.93 16.06
N GLN A 382 -9.64 -13.69 16.35
CA GLN A 382 -10.54 -14.15 15.29
C GLN A 382 -11.42 -13.01 14.74
N GLN A 383 -11.16 -12.63 13.49
CA GLN A 383 -11.91 -11.60 12.78
C GLN A 383 -13.01 -12.19 11.91
N HIS A 384 -14.10 -11.47 11.77
CA HIS A 384 -15.22 -11.83 10.89
C HIS A 384 -15.48 -10.64 9.98
N ILE A 385 -15.11 -10.78 8.71
CA ILE A 385 -15.25 -9.77 7.67
C ILE A 385 -16.23 -10.30 6.62
N LEU A 386 -17.31 -9.57 6.37
CA LEU A 386 -18.26 -9.86 5.30
C LEU A 386 -17.86 -9.13 4.02
N THR A 387 -18.04 -9.81 2.89
CA THR A 387 -17.74 -9.26 1.57
C THR A 387 -18.85 -8.38 1.01
N VAL A 388 -20.00 -8.29 1.68
CA VAL A 388 -21.08 -7.38 1.30
C VAL A 388 -21.08 -6.22 2.29
N LEU A 389 -20.63 -5.05 1.82
CA LEU A 389 -20.47 -3.86 2.65
C LEU A 389 -21.73 -3.01 2.57
N MET A 390 -22.44 -2.89 3.69
CA MET A 390 -23.61 -2.04 3.84
C MET A 390 -23.34 -0.97 4.91
N ASN A 391 -24.16 0.09 4.92
CA ASN A 391 -24.13 1.13 5.96
C ASN A 391 -22.80 1.93 6.05
N LEU A 392 -21.98 1.94 5.00
CA LEU A 392 -20.71 2.69 4.96
C LEU A 392 -20.83 4.05 4.26
N GLY A 393 -22.03 4.64 4.26
CA GLY A 393 -22.34 5.90 3.58
C GLY A 393 -22.59 5.73 2.08
N THR A 394 -22.89 6.86 1.42
CA THR A 394 -23.20 6.93 -0.03
C THR A 394 -22.43 8.09 -0.67
N VAL A 395 -22.24 8.03 -1.99
CA VAL A 395 -21.58 9.11 -2.75
C VAL A 395 -22.32 10.44 -2.59
N GLU A 396 -23.65 10.41 -2.57
CA GLU A 396 -24.49 11.60 -2.41
C GLU A 396 -24.32 12.26 -1.02
N THR A 397 -24.37 11.46 0.05
CA THR A 397 -24.20 11.97 1.42
C THR A 397 -22.80 12.53 1.63
N ALA A 398 -21.77 11.86 1.09
CA ALA A 398 -20.40 12.34 1.10
C ALA A 398 -20.26 13.66 0.31
N GLY A 399 -20.86 13.75 -0.88
CA GLY A 399 -20.85 14.96 -1.71
C GLY A 399 -21.50 16.17 -1.04
N ASN A 400 -22.61 15.96 -0.33
CA ASN A 400 -23.28 17.00 0.43
C ASN A 400 -22.43 17.48 1.62
N ALA A 401 -21.87 16.55 2.41
CA ALA A 401 -20.97 16.90 3.51
C ALA A 401 -19.75 17.71 3.03
N LEU A 402 -19.16 17.31 1.91
CA LEU A 402 -18.05 18.04 1.28
C LEU A 402 -18.44 19.45 0.81
N ALA A 403 -19.65 19.61 0.26
CA ALA A 403 -20.14 20.92 -0.15
C ALA A 403 -20.36 21.85 1.06
N GLU A 404 -20.82 21.33 2.20
CA GLU A 404 -20.93 22.07 3.47
C GLU A 404 -19.57 22.51 4.01
N MET A 405 -18.51 21.71 3.79
CA MET A 405 -17.12 22.07 4.09
C MET A 405 -16.51 23.05 3.06
N GLY A 406 -17.28 23.53 2.09
CA GLY A 406 -16.80 24.42 1.04
C GLY A 406 -15.93 23.73 -0.03
N CYS A 407 -15.90 22.40 -0.07
CA CYS A 407 -15.08 21.59 -0.98
C CYS A 407 -15.95 20.73 -1.91
N PRO A 408 -16.85 21.31 -2.72
CA PRO A 408 -17.83 20.54 -3.50
C PRO A 408 -17.16 19.66 -4.56
N PHE A 409 -17.32 18.35 -4.43
CA PHE A 409 -16.79 17.33 -5.33
C PHE A 409 -17.92 16.38 -5.76
N PRO A 410 -18.00 15.98 -7.04
CA PRO A 410 -19.19 15.28 -7.57
C PRO A 410 -19.32 13.83 -7.09
N TYR A 411 -18.22 13.08 -7.02
CA TYR A 411 -18.24 11.65 -6.73
C TYR A 411 -17.24 11.24 -5.64
N PRO A 412 -17.29 11.82 -4.44
CA PRO A 412 -16.37 11.47 -3.37
C PRO A 412 -16.75 10.12 -2.76
N LYS A 413 -15.75 9.28 -2.48
CA LYS A 413 -15.95 8.10 -1.65
C LYS A 413 -16.28 8.51 -0.22
N PRO A 414 -17.20 7.81 0.48
CA PRO A 414 -17.53 8.13 1.86
C PRO A 414 -16.39 7.84 2.83
N VAL A 415 -16.20 8.70 3.83
CA VAL A 415 -15.20 8.51 4.89
C VAL A 415 -15.41 7.18 5.66
N PRO A 416 -16.64 6.78 6.05
CA PRO A 416 -16.84 5.51 6.77
C PRO A 416 -16.37 4.28 5.98
N LEU A 417 -16.54 4.27 4.66
CA LEU A 417 -16.02 3.20 3.80
C LEU A 417 -14.50 3.12 3.89
N ILE A 418 -13.81 4.25 3.71
CA ILE A 418 -12.35 4.25 3.69
C ILE A 418 -11.77 3.94 5.07
N LYS A 419 -12.39 4.42 6.15
CA LYS A 419 -12.02 4.03 7.52
C LYS A 419 -12.13 2.54 7.74
N TYR A 420 -13.21 1.92 7.27
CA TYR A 420 -13.40 0.48 7.36
C TYR A 420 -12.33 -0.31 6.59
N LEU A 421 -11.91 0.17 5.42
CA LEU A 421 -10.86 -0.50 4.64
C LEU A 421 -9.46 -0.30 5.25
N VAL A 422 -9.15 0.92 5.69
CA VAL A 422 -7.85 1.26 6.32
C VAL A 422 -7.67 0.57 7.66
N SER A 423 -8.76 0.28 8.39
CA SER A 423 -8.67 -0.44 9.68
C SER A 423 -8.19 -1.89 9.55
N PHE A 424 -8.08 -2.43 8.33
CA PHE A 424 -7.42 -3.72 8.11
C PHE A 424 -5.92 -3.64 8.40
N ALA A 425 -5.32 -2.45 8.24
CA ALA A 425 -3.91 -2.23 8.51
C ALA A 425 -3.66 -1.82 9.98
N PRO A 426 -2.42 -2.00 10.48
CA PRO A 426 -2.03 -1.61 11.83
C PRO A 426 -2.32 -0.15 12.20
N ASN A 427 -2.33 0.14 13.50
CA ASN A 427 -2.61 1.50 14.01
C ASN A 427 -1.47 2.49 13.80
N ASP A 428 -0.31 2.05 13.33
CA ASP A 428 0.86 2.84 12.93
C ASP A 428 1.15 2.74 11.42
N ALA A 429 0.16 2.25 10.66
CA ALA A 429 0.30 1.98 9.22
C ALA A 429 0.67 3.22 8.40
N LEU A 430 1.51 3.02 7.39
CA LEU A 430 1.65 3.93 6.26
C LEU A 430 0.59 3.60 5.19
N VAL A 431 -0.28 4.57 4.91
CA VAL A 431 -1.39 4.46 3.96
C VAL A 431 -1.11 5.28 2.71
N LEU A 432 -1.17 4.68 1.53
CA LEU A 432 -0.94 5.37 0.26
C LEU A 432 -2.24 5.42 -0.57
N ASP A 433 -2.54 6.60 -1.12
CA ASP A 433 -3.59 6.82 -2.09
C ASP A 433 -3.06 7.66 -3.25
N PHE A 434 -2.74 7.01 -4.37
CA PHE A 434 -2.22 7.67 -5.56
C PHE A 434 -3.30 8.03 -6.60
N PHE A 435 -4.56 7.94 -6.21
CA PHE A 435 -5.73 8.49 -6.91
C PHE A 435 -6.58 9.28 -5.92
N SER A 436 -5.94 10.19 -5.18
CA SER A 436 -6.50 10.83 -3.98
C SER A 436 -7.84 11.52 -4.25
N GLY A 437 -8.01 12.10 -5.44
CA GLY A 437 -9.22 12.82 -5.84
C GLY A 437 -9.59 13.91 -4.84
N SER A 438 -10.68 13.68 -4.13
CA SER A 438 -11.13 14.57 -3.06
C SER A 438 -10.37 14.41 -1.74
N ALA A 439 -9.34 13.58 -1.62
CA ALA A 439 -8.57 13.29 -0.41
C ALA A 439 -9.39 12.62 0.73
N THR A 440 -10.28 11.69 0.40
CA THR A 440 -11.06 10.95 1.41
C THR A 440 -10.17 10.11 2.32
N THR A 441 -9.11 9.49 1.78
CA THR A 441 -8.19 8.63 2.54
C THR A 441 -7.47 9.39 3.65
N ALA A 442 -6.97 10.59 3.37
CA ALA A 442 -6.36 11.46 4.38
C ALA A 442 -7.34 11.79 5.52
N HIS A 443 -8.60 12.12 5.19
CA HIS A 443 -9.63 12.37 6.20
C HIS A 443 -9.90 11.12 7.06
N ALA A 444 -10.04 9.95 6.43
CA ALA A 444 -10.27 8.69 7.13
C ALA A 444 -9.13 8.34 8.11
N VAL A 445 -7.87 8.56 7.70
CA VAL A 445 -6.70 8.33 8.56
C VAL A 445 -6.71 9.24 9.80
N MET A 446 -7.00 10.53 9.63
CA MET A 446 -7.11 11.46 10.76
C MET A 446 -8.24 11.08 11.73
N GLU A 447 -9.41 10.70 11.21
CA GLU A 447 -10.51 10.23 12.07
C GLU A 447 -10.13 8.95 12.84
N LEU A 448 -9.51 7.97 12.17
CA LEU A 448 -9.07 6.73 12.83
C LEU A 448 -8.07 7.01 13.95
N ASN A 449 -7.03 7.79 13.68
CA ASN A 449 -6.03 8.14 14.70
C ASN A 449 -6.66 8.85 15.91
N ALA A 450 -7.69 9.68 15.69
CA ALA A 450 -8.42 10.34 16.76
C ALA A 450 -9.30 9.37 17.57
N GLU A 451 -9.82 8.31 16.94
CA GLU A 451 -10.72 7.32 17.55
C GLU A 451 -9.97 6.25 18.35
N ASP A 452 -8.85 5.76 17.81
CA ASP A 452 -8.12 4.61 18.34
C ASP A 452 -6.72 4.93 18.85
N THR A 453 -6.37 6.23 18.95
CA THR A 453 -5.04 6.72 19.37
C THR A 453 -3.90 6.19 18.51
N GLY A 454 -4.19 5.81 17.26
CA GLY A 454 -3.20 5.41 16.28
C GLY A 454 -2.27 6.55 15.84
N THR A 455 -1.19 6.16 15.18
CA THR A 455 -0.17 7.03 14.60
C THR A 455 0.00 6.74 13.11
N ARG A 456 -1.10 6.36 12.44
CA ARG A 456 -1.09 6.10 10.99
C ARG A 456 -0.68 7.34 10.24
N ARG A 457 0.10 7.17 9.18
CA ARG A 457 0.57 8.25 8.29
C ARG A 457 -0.03 8.03 6.92
N TYR A 458 -0.23 9.10 6.15
CA TYR A 458 -0.69 8.97 4.77
C TYR A 458 0.23 9.62 3.73
N ILE A 459 0.23 9.05 2.53
CA ILE A 459 0.76 9.66 1.30
C ILE A 459 -0.38 9.77 0.30
N ALA A 460 -0.76 10.98 -0.07
CA ALA A 460 -1.78 11.23 -1.08
C ALA A 460 -1.13 11.81 -2.34
N VAL A 461 -1.43 11.25 -3.52
CA VAL A 461 -0.98 11.78 -4.81
C VAL A 461 -2.18 12.21 -5.64
N GLN A 462 -2.12 13.44 -6.17
CA GLN A 462 -3.17 13.97 -7.03
C GLN A 462 -2.61 14.80 -8.19
N TRP A 463 -3.01 14.44 -9.41
CA TRP A 463 -2.76 15.25 -10.59
C TRP A 463 -3.46 16.62 -10.45
N PRO A 464 -2.80 17.75 -10.79
CA PRO A 464 -3.41 19.08 -10.79
C PRO A 464 -4.38 19.28 -11.97
N GLU A 465 -5.36 18.38 -12.09
CA GLU A 465 -6.40 18.43 -13.11
C GLU A 465 -7.23 19.70 -12.96
N LYS A 466 -7.43 20.44 -14.06
CA LYS A 466 -8.27 21.63 -14.06
C LYS A 466 -9.72 21.26 -13.77
N VAL A 467 -10.36 21.97 -12.84
CA VAL A 467 -11.79 21.78 -12.61
C VAL A 467 -12.59 22.21 -13.85
N ARG A 468 -13.69 21.50 -14.12
CA ARG A 468 -14.58 21.86 -15.24
C ARG A 468 -15.12 23.29 -15.07
N PRO A 469 -15.03 24.15 -16.09
CA PRO A 469 -15.63 25.49 -16.04
C PRO A 469 -17.13 25.42 -15.74
N GLY A 470 -17.60 26.26 -14.80
CA GLY A 470 -19.00 26.29 -14.36
C GLY A 470 -19.41 25.16 -13.40
N SER A 471 -18.49 24.29 -13.00
CA SER A 471 -18.74 23.31 -11.93
C SER A 471 -18.87 23.98 -10.56
N LYS A 472 -19.46 23.28 -9.59
CA LYS A 472 -19.53 23.74 -8.19
C LYS A 472 -18.14 24.03 -7.61
N ALA A 473 -17.13 23.22 -7.96
CA ALA A 473 -15.74 23.43 -7.55
C ALA A 473 -15.17 24.75 -8.11
N ALA A 474 -15.42 25.03 -9.40
CA ALA A 474 -15.02 26.31 -10.00
C ALA A 474 -15.72 27.50 -9.33
N SER A 475 -17.02 27.38 -9.03
CA SER A 475 -17.77 28.41 -8.29
C SER A 475 -17.28 28.61 -6.85
N ALA A 476 -16.70 27.57 -6.23
CA ALA A 476 -16.06 27.64 -4.92
C ALA A 476 -14.64 28.21 -4.96
N GLY A 477 -14.12 28.56 -6.14
CA GLY A 477 -12.81 29.21 -6.31
C GLY A 477 -11.64 28.27 -6.56
N PHE A 478 -11.89 26.96 -6.71
CA PHE A 478 -10.84 26.01 -7.04
C PHE A 478 -10.46 26.09 -8.53
N SER A 479 -9.17 26.08 -8.83
CA SER A 479 -8.67 25.97 -10.20
C SER A 479 -8.38 24.52 -10.59
N THR A 480 -7.96 23.71 -9.62
CA THR A 480 -7.57 22.31 -9.83
C THR A 480 -8.12 21.39 -8.74
N ILE A 481 -8.23 20.10 -9.05
CA ILE A 481 -8.70 19.08 -8.10
C ILE A 481 -7.76 18.97 -6.89
N ASP A 482 -6.43 19.09 -7.08
CA ASP A 482 -5.48 19.03 -5.97
C ASP A 482 -5.70 20.14 -4.93
N GLN A 483 -6.11 21.34 -5.36
CA GLN A 483 -6.40 22.46 -4.46
C GLN A 483 -7.61 22.13 -3.59
N LEU A 484 -8.63 21.51 -4.17
CA LEU A 484 -9.81 21.04 -3.43
C LEU A 484 -9.42 19.97 -2.41
N GLY A 485 -8.63 18.97 -2.80
CA GLY A 485 -8.15 17.90 -1.91
C GLY A 485 -7.37 18.46 -0.70
N ARG A 486 -6.41 19.35 -0.94
CA ARG A 486 -5.66 20.03 0.13
C ARG A 486 -6.54 20.86 1.05
N THR A 487 -7.50 21.58 0.48
CA THR A 487 -8.46 22.39 1.27
C THR A 487 -9.36 21.50 2.12
N ARG A 488 -9.81 20.35 1.58
CA ARG A 488 -10.55 19.36 2.37
C ARG A 488 -9.73 18.87 3.54
N ILE A 489 -8.47 18.48 3.33
CA ILE A 489 -7.61 17.97 4.42
C ILE A 489 -7.56 18.99 5.56
N GLN A 490 -7.27 20.26 5.25
CA GLN A 490 -7.24 21.33 6.24
C GLN A 490 -8.58 21.50 6.98
N ALA A 491 -9.69 21.47 6.24
CA ALA A 491 -11.04 21.58 6.81
C ALA A 491 -11.39 20.37 7.70
N SER A 492 -11.04 19.15 7.28
CA SER A 492 -11.25 17.94 8.08
C SER A 492 -10.37 17.91 9.33
N ALA A 493 -9.11 18.35 9.25
CA ALA A 493 -8.23 18.48 10.41
C ALA A 493 -8.85 19.42 11.46
N GLN A 494 -9.38 20.57 11.03
CA GLN A 494 -10.11 21.47 11.91
C GLN A 494 -11.35 20.81 12.53
N GLN A 495 -12.14 20.11 11.73
CA GLN A 495 -13.34 19.42 12.20
C GLN A 495 -13.02 18.34 13.24
N VAL A 496 -12.04 17.47 12.96
CA VAL A 496 -11.61 16.39 13.86
C VAL A 496 -11.11 16.98 15.18
N ARG A 497 -10.23 17.99 15.15
CA ARG A 497 -9.77 18.69 16.37
C ARG A 497 -10.92 19.21 17.22
N GLN A 498 -11.90 19.87 16.59
CA GLN A 498 -13.04 20.45 17.29
C GLN A 498 -13.97 19.40 17.91
N GLN A 499 -14.09 18.24 17.27
CA GLN A 499 -14.99 17.17 17.71
C GLN A 499 -14.37 16.27 18.78
N THR A 500 -13.08 15.95 18.66
CA THR A 500 -12.43 14.93 19.49
C THR A 500 -11.47 15.51 20.53
N ASN A 501 -10.92 16.71 20.31
CA ASN A 501 -9.75 17.25 21.04
C ASN A 501 -8.54 16.28 21.08
N ALA A 502 -8.48 15.30 20.17
CA ALA A 502 -7.36 14.38 20.10
C ALA A 502 -6.09 15.09 19.60
N ALA A 503 -4.95 14.79 20.22
CA ALA A 503 -3.65 15.23 19.74
C ALA A 503 -3.15 14.23 18.69
N ILE A 504 -3.36 14.56 17.41
CA ILE A 504 -2.98 13.75 16.25
C ILE A 504 -2.13 14.59 15.29
N ASP A 505 -1.35 13.94 14.43
CA ASP A 505 -0.79 14.59 13.24
C ASP A 505 -1.90 14.79 12.21
N ASP A 506 -2.39 16.03 12.13
CA ASP A 506 -3.45 16.47 11.23
C ASP A 506 -2.97 17.53 10.22
N GLY A 507 -1.65 17.67 10.11
CA GLY A 507 -0.97 18.44 9.07
C GLY A 507 -0.63 17.59 7.85
N PHE A 508 0.08 18.20 6.90
CA PHE A 508 0.80 17.47 5.85
C PHE A 508 1.90 18.32 5.23
N ARG A 509 3.00 17.69 4.81
CA ARG A 509 3.99 18.31 3.94
C ARG A 509 3.59 18.16 2.47
N LEU A 510 3.76 19.24 1.71
CA LEU A 510 3.38 19.38 0.32
C LEU A 510 4.60 19.33 -0.59
N PHE A 511 4.51 18.48 -1.61
CA PHE A 511 5.52 18.36 -2.66
C PHE A 511 4.84 18.39 -4.04
N ARG A 512 5.63 18.72 -5.07
CA ARG A 512 5.20 18.66 -6.47
C ARG A 512 6.16 17.81 -7.29
N VAL A 513 5.63 17.01 -8.19
CA VAL A 513 6.42 16.28 -9.18
C VAL A 513 6.39 17.09 -10.47
N GLU A 514 7.56 17.57 -10.89
CA GLU A 514 7.67 18.48 -12.03
C GLU A 514 8.79 18.04 -12.97
N ARG A 515 8.54 18.15 -14.28
CA ARG A 515 9.56 17.95 -15.30
C ARG A 515 10.32 19.27 -15.52
N PRO A 516 11.65 19.31 -15.41
CA PRO A 516 12.40 20.52 -15.75
C PRO A 516 12.24 20.92 -17.21
N SER A 517 12.50 22.20 -17.49
CA SER A 517 12.33 22.74 -18.83
C SER A 517 13.24 22.04 -19.85
N ALA A 518 12.79 21.90 -21.11
CA ALA A 518 13.59 21.33 -22.20
C ALA A 518 14.97 22.03 -22.33
N ARG A 519 14.99 23.36 -22.20
CA ARG A 519 16.24 24.14 -22.20
C ARG A 519 17.17 23.75 -21.05
N THR A 520 16.64 23.47 -19.86
CA THR A 520 17.42 22.99 -18.72
C THR A 520 18.02 21.62 -19.05
N LEU A 521 17.23 20.70 -19.62
CA LEU A 521 17.66 19.36 -20.00
C LEU A 521 18.78 19.40 -21.06
N ASP A 522 18.61 20.18 -22.13
CA ASP A 522 19.63 20.33 -23.19
C ASP A 522 20.97 20.81 -22.64
N GLN A 523 20.94 21.79 -21.72
CA GLN A 523 22.14 22.34 -21.08
C GLN A 523 22.82 21.37 -20.12
N LEU A 524 22.06 20.48 -19.47
CA LEU A 524 22.62 19.44 -18.61
C LEU A 524 23.31 18.36 -19.46
N GLN A 525 22.71 17.99 -20.59
CA GLN A 525 23.27 17.01 -21.54
C GLN A 525 24.54 17.51 -22.23
N SER A 526 24.57 18.78 -22.63
CA SER A 526 25.72 19.37 -23.33
C SER A 526 26.91 19.71 -22.42
N PHE A 527 26.82 19.43 -21.12
CA PHE A 527 27.88 19.79 -20.17
C PHE A 527 29.02 18.77 -20.20
N ASP A 528 30.23 19.28 -20.45
CA ASP A 528 31.49 18.56 -20.30
C ASP A 528 32.33 19.22 -19.19
N PRO A 529 32.61 18.51 -18.07
CA PRO A 529 33.45 19.03 -17.00
C PRO A 529 34.93 19.21 -17.38
N ASN A 530 35.37 18.71 -18.55
CA ASN A 530 36.78 18.75 -18.98
C ASN A 530 37.08 19.83 -20.05
N GLU A 531 36.10 20.61 -20.50
CA GLU A 531 36.36 21.67 -21.49
C GLU A 531 37.07 22.88 -20.85
N ASP A 532 38.35 23.06 -21.22
CA ASP A 532 39.16 24.23 -20.88
C ASP A 532 38.55 25.50 -21.50
N GLY A 533 37.80 26.26 -20.69
CA GLY A 533 37.15 27.50 -21.13
C GLY A 533 35.76 27.75 -20.54
N VAL A 534 35.18 26.81 -19.80
CA VAL A 534 33.96 27.05 -19.02
C VAL A 534 34.29 27.90 -17.80
N MET A 535 34.55 29.19 -18.04
CA MET A 535 34.91 30.19 -17.03
C MET A 535 33.76 30.55 -16.07
N LEU A 536 32.67 29.79 -16.09
CA LEU A 536 31.59 29.86 -15.13
C LEU A 536 31.12 28.42 -14.90
N ALA A 537 31.46 27.85 -13.74
CA ALA A 537 30.48 27.06 -13.01
C ALA A 537 29.25 27.96 -12.81
N GLY A 538 28.45 28.11 -13.88
CA GLY A 538 27.21 28.87 -13.84
C GLY A 538 26.32 28.20 -12.80
N ASP A 539 25.50 28.96 -12.12
CA ASP A 539 24.57 28.43 -11.13
C ASP A 539 23.53 27.49 -11.80
N PHE A 540 23.93 26.24 -12.06
CA PHE A 540 23.07 25.19 -12.61
C PHE A 540 21.99 24.81 -11.61
N VAL A 541 22.29 24.95 -10.32
CA VAL A 541 21.35 24.73 -9.22
C VAL A 541 20.13 25.62 -9.41
N SER A 542 20.31 26.92 -9.66
CA SER A 542 19.18 27.85 -9.88
C SER A 542 18.24 27.45 -11.02
N LYS A 543 18.71 26.64 -12.00
CA LYS A 543 17.89 26.16 -13.12
C LYS A 543 16.87 25.10 -12.72
N PHE A 544 17.04 24.49 -11.55
CA PHE A 544 16.06 23.58 -10.95
C PHE A 544 15.05 24.31 -10.05
N ALA A 545 15.23 25.62 -9.82
CA ALA A 545 14.27 26.38 -9.05
C ALA A 545 12.90 26.33 -9.74
N SER A 546 11.88 25.88 -9.01
CA SER A 546 10.53 25.74 -9.53
C SER A 546 9.49 25.90 -8.44
N SER A 547 8.29 26.37 -8.80
CA SER A 547 7.15 26.54 -7.90
C SER A 547 7.48 27.24 -6.56
N GLY A 548 8.43 28.18 -6.57
CA GLY A 548 8.86 28.95 -5.40
C GLY A 548 9.95 28.31 -4.55
N ALA A 549 10.35 27.06 -4.84
CA ALA A 549 11.47 26.40 -4.20
C ALA A 549 12.79 26.76 -4.89
N PRO A 550 13.85 27.10 -4.14
CA PRO A 550 15.21 27.20 -4.65
C PRO A 550 15.70 25.86 -5.20
N GLY A 551 16.51 25.90 -6.25
CA GLY A 551 16.95 24.68 -6.92
C GLY A 551 17.83 23.75 -6.07
N ASP A 552 18.50 24.28 -5.04
CA ASP A 552 19.24 23.45 -4.08
C ASP A 552 18.29 22.59 -3.25
N GLN A 553 17.14 23.16 -2.84
CA GLN A 553 16.13 22.45 -2.09
C GLN A 553 15.44 21.40 -2.96
N VAL A 554 15.20 21.70 -4.24
CA VAL A 554 14.65 20.74 -5.22
C VAL A 554 15.61 19.58 -5.47
N ALA A 555 16.90 19.87 -5.63
CA ALA A 555 17.93 18.83 -5.80
C ALA A 555 18.04 17.96 -4.54
N LEU A 556 18.06 18.59 -3.36
CA LEU A 556 18.14 17.91 -2.08
C LEU A 556 16.95 16.97 -1.87
N SER A 557 15.71 17.48 -1.95
CA SER A 557 14.50 16.65 -1.74
C SER A 557 14.43 15.48 -2.70
N THR A 558 14.81 15.68 -3.96
CA THR A 558 14.82 14.59 -4.94
C THR A 558 15.88 13.55 -4.62
N TRP A 559 17.06 13.96 -4.15
CA TRP A 559 18.13 13.05 -3.75
C TRP A 559 17.84 12.32 -2.45
N LEU A 560 17.27 12.97 -1.45
CA LEU A 560 16.90 12.32 -0.20
C LEU A 560 15.95 11.14 -0.46
N VAL A 561 14.96 11.33 -1.33
CA VAL A 561 14.05 10.25 -1.75
C VAL A 561 14.75 9.18 -2.57
N GLN A 562 15.65 9.56 -3.47
CA GLN A 562 16.44 8.61 -4.26
C GLN A 562 17.39 7.78 -3.38
N ASP A 563 17.84 8.35 -2.26
CA ASP A 563 18.84 7.80 -1.36
C ASP A 563 18.30 6.97 -0.20
N GLY A 564 16.98 6.85 -0.08
CA GLY A 564 16.30 6.04 0.93
C GLY A 564 15.83 6.79 2.17
N PHE A 565 16.02 8.11 2.24
CA PHE A 565 15.66 8.92 3.43
C PHE A 565 14.21 9.42 3.43
N GLY A 566 13.48 9.24 2.34
CA GLY A 566 12.10 9.70 2.22
C GLY A 566 11.97 11.21 1.99
N LEU A 567 10.77 11.72 2.29
CA LEU A 567 10.39 13.12 2.04
C LEU A 567 10.32 13.96 3.31
N THR A 568 10.34 13.31 4.47
CA THR A 568 10.27 13.97 5.77
C THR A 568 11.54 13.86 6.64
N PRO A 569 12.74 13.52 6.13
CA PRO A 569 13.89 13.33 7.01
C PRO A 569 14.32 14.64 7.68
N GLU A 570 14.98 14.51 8.82
CA GLU A 570 15.69 15.63 9.45
C GLU A 570 17.01 15.88 8.72
N VAL A 571 17.20 17.12 8.26
CA VAL A 571 18.44 17.57 7.62
C VAL A 571 19.08 18.64 8.49
N SER A 572 20.37 18.47 8.77
CA SER A 572 21.17 19.42 9.55
C SER A 572 22.19 20.14 8.66
N ASP A 573 22.45 21.39 8.98
CA ASP A 573 23.52 22.17 8.34
C ASP A 573 24.81 22.07 9.16
N VAL A 574 25.91 21.74 8.49
CA VAL A 574 27.24 21.67 9.08
C VAL A 574 28.15 22.69 8.39
N GLU A 575 28.67 23.63 9.18
CA GLU A 575 29.57 24.67 8.68
C GLU A 575 30.95 24.09 8.35
N LEU A 576 31.39 24.31 7.12
CA LEU A 576 32.68 23.94 6.53
C LEU A 576 33.35 25.22 6.00
N ASP A 577 34.01 25.95 6.89
CA ASP A 577 34.50 27.31 6.59
C ASP A 577 33.36 28.21 6.10
N ASP A 578 33.43 28.77 4.87
CA ASP A 578 32.37 29.57 4.27
C ASP A 578 31.25 28.74 3.60
N TYR A 579 31.34 27.41 3.61
CA TYR A 579 30.36 26.51 2.99
C TYR A 579 29.45 25.81 4.01
N LYS A 580 28.16 25.63 3.68
CA LYS A 580 27.21 24.84 4.49
C LYS A 580 26.95 23.49 3.85
N LEU A 581 27.40 22.43 4.51
CA LEU A 581 27.11 21.05 4.13
C LEU A 581 25.78 20.61 4.73
N GLN A 582 24.86 20.18 3.87
CA GLN A 582 23.60 19.56 4.31
C GLN A 582 23.85 18.09 4.63
N VAL A 583 23.48 17.64 5.82
CA VAL A 583 23.72 16.28 6.31
C VAL A 583 22.41 15.64 6.74
N CYS A 584 22.14 14.45 6.21
CA CYS A 584 21.06 13.57 6.61
C CYS A 584 21.67 12.22 7.01
N GLU A 585 21.50 11.84 8.27
CA GLU A 585 22.13 10.65 8.86
C GLU A 585 23.64 10.55 8.51
N ASP A 586 24.05 9.53 7.77
CA ASP A 586 25.43 9.25 7.38
C ASP A 586 25.82 9.83 6.00
N SER A 587 25.03 10.76 5.49
CA SER A 587 25.12 11.25 4.12
C SER A 587 25.21 12.77 4.05
N GLY A 588 26.31 13.26 3.47
CA GLY A 588 26.51 14.68 3.20
C GLY A 588 26.17 15.05 1.76
N TYR A 589 25.63 16.25 1.56
CA TYR A 589 25.17 16.75 0.26
C TYR A 589 25.83 18.09 -0.09
N VAL A 590 26.68 18.07 -1.13
CA VAL A 590 27.33 19.26 -1.69
C VAL A 590 26.55 19.66 -2.95
N ILE A 591 25.56 20.52 -2.78
CA ILE A 591 24.66 20.95 -3.85
C ILE A 591 24.97 22.36 -4.33
N LYS A 592 25.10 23.33 -3.41
CA LYS A 592 25.37 24.72 -3.77
C LYS A 592 26.80 24.88 -4.30
N PRO A 593 27.04 25.84 -5.22
CA PRO A 593 28.39 26.25 -5.55
C PRO A 593 29.05 26.93 -4.35
N GLY A 594 30.39 26.99 -4.36
CA GLY A 594 31.18 27.73 -3.36
C GLY A 594 32.00 26.86 -2.40
N LEU A 595 31.96 25.53 -2.53
CA LEU A 595 32.93 24.68 -1.82
C LEU A 595 34.33 24.89 -2.40
N ASP A 596 35.29 25.27 -1.56
CA ASP A 596 36.68 25.49 -1.91
C ASP A 596 37.63 24.58 -1.10
N SER A 597 38.94 24.80 -1.22
CA SER A 597 39.96 23.98 -0.53
C SER A 597 39.87 24.12 0.99
N ASP A 598 39.57 25.32 1.52
CA ASP A 598 39.44 25.54 2.96
C ASP A 598 38.21 24.79 3.52
N GLY A 599 37.08 24.82 2.80
CA GLY A 599 35.91 24.01 3.12
C GLY A 599 36.16 22.49 3.05
N VAL A 600 36.93 22.01 2.06
CA VAL A 600 37.35 20.60 1.97
C VAL A 600 38.21 20.21 3.17
N MET A 601 39.17 21.05 3.56
CA MET A 601 40.02 20.78 4.73
C MET A 601 39.24 20.82 6.04
N ALA A 602 38.24 21.71 6.16
CA ALA A 602 37.33 21.74 7.30
C ALA A 602 36.51 20.44 7.41
N LEU A 603 36.02 19.90 6.28
CA LEU A 603 35.31 18.62 6.25
C LEU A 603 36.20 17.47 6.74
N VAL A 604 37.42 17.39 6.20
CA VAL A 604 38.39 16.37 6.58
C VAL A 604 38.72 16.45 8.07
N ALA A 605 38.95 17.65 8.60
CA ALA A 605 39.22 17.85 10.02
C ALA A 605 38.07 17.35 10.91
N LYS A 606 36.82 17.61 10.53
CA LYS A 606 35.64 17.15 11.26
C LYS A 606 35.47 15.63 11.23
N LEU A 607 35.72 15.00 10.09
CA LEU A 607 35.70 13.53 9.96
C LEU A 607 36.82 12.89 10.80
N GLU A 608 38.03 13.44 10.76
CA GLU A 608 39.18 12.94 11.55
C GLU A 608 38.98 13.11 13.06
N ALA A 609 38.29 14.19 13.46
CA ALA A 609 37.93 14.45 14.86
C ALA A 609 36.76 13.58 15.36
N GLY A 610 36.06 12.86 14.47
CA GLY A 610 34.84 12.13 14.81
C GLY A 610 33.64 13.03 15.11
N GLU A 611 33.68 14.30 14.68
CA GLU A 611 32.56 15.25 14.77
C GLU A 611 31.48 14.98 13.70
N LEU A 612 31.87 14.30 12.62
CA LEU A 612 31.01 13.87 11.53
C LEU A 612 31.22 12.39 11.25
N ASP A 613 30.13 11.63 11.14
CA ASP A 613 30.17 10.23 10.72
C ASP A 613 29.42 10.07 9.39
N LEU A 614 30.15 10.24 8.28
CA LEU A 614 29.63 10.07 6.92
C LEU A 614 30.12 8.74 6.32
N LYS A 615 29.21 8.03 5.63
CA LYS A 615 29.55 6.91 4.74
C LYS A 615 29.58 7.34 3.27
N ARG A 616 28.79 8.35 2.92
CA ARG A 616 28.74 8.90 1.56
C ARG A 616 28.69 10.42 1.55
N LEU A 617 29.29 10.98 0.52
CA LEU A 617 29.21 12.39 0.16
C LEU A 617 28.69 12.47 -1.28
N VAL A 618 27.48 12.99 -1.43
CA VAL A 618 26.83 13.18 -2.73
C VAL A 618 27.11 14.59 -3.21
N VAL A 619 27.71 14.71 -4.39
CA VAL A 619 28.19 15.99 -4.92
C VAL A 619 27.51 16.29 -6.24
N PHE A 620 26.95 17.49 -6.35
CA PHE A 620 26.45 17.99 -7.62
C PHE A 620 27.61 18.42 -8.50
N GLY A 621 27.93 17.63 -9.53
CA GLY A 621 29.16 17.82 -10.30
C GLY A 621 29.25 19.19 -10.98
N TYR A 622 28.11 19.82 -11.28
CA TYR A 622 28.05 21.18 -11.84
C TYR A 622 28.44 22.30 -10.86
N SER A 623 28.43 22.03 -9.56
CA SER A 623 28.66 23.04 -8.51
C SER A 623 30.09 23.09 -7.99
N VAL A 624 30.91 22.08 -8.31
CA VAL A 624 32.26 21.93 -7.75
C VAL A 624 33.29 21.92 -8.88
N PRO A 625 34.28 22.84 -8.88
CA PRO A 625 35.36 22.83 -9.87
C PRO A 625 36.15 21.51 -9.86
N PHE A 626 36.67 21.10 -11.02
CA PHE A 626 37.43 19.85 -11.16
C PHE A 626 38.59 19.73 -10.16
N SER A 627 39.33 20.82 -9.92
CA SER A 627 40.44 20.83 -8.96
C SER A 627 39.98 20.52 -7.53
N VAL A 628 38.89 21.15 -7.08
CA VAL A 628 38.31 20.93 -5.74
C VAL A 628 37.72 19.53 -5.63
N MET A 629 37.03 19.05 -6.66
CA MET A 629 36.51 17.69 -6.72
C MET A 629 37.63 16.64 -6.63
N HIS A 630 38.75 16.88 -7.31
CA HIS A 630 39.91 15.99 -7.27
C HIS A 630 40.54 15.96 -5.87
N GLU A 631 40.73 17.13 -5.26
CA GLU A 631 41.22 17.28 -3.89
C GLU A 631 40.31 16.57 -2.88
N LEU A 632 39.00 16.80 -2.95
CA LEU A 632 37.99 16.15 -2.12
C LEU A 632 38.11 14.62 -2.18
N LYS A 633 38.18 14.05 -3.38
CA LYS A 633 38.32 12.60 -3.58
C LYS A 633 39.64 12.05 -3.06
N GLN A 634 40.75 12.79 -3.17
CA GLN A 634 42.05 12.35 -2.67
C GLN A 634 42.08 12.33 -1.13
N ASN A 635 41.60 13.41 -0.51
CA ASN A 635 41.58 13.54 0.94
C ASN A 635 40.66 12.51 1.59
N LEU A 636 39.44 12.30 1.06
CA LEU A 636 38.49 11.33 1.61
C LEU A 636 38.93 9.85 1.45
N LYS A 637 39.83 9.56 0.50
CA LYS A 637 40.45 8.22 0.37
C LYS A 637 41.56 7.95 1.38
N SER A 638 42.08 8.98 2.05
CA SER A 638 43.30 8.91 2.87
C SER A 638 43.10 9.34 4.32
N LEU A 639 41.86 9.23 4.83
CA LEU A 639 41.51 9.51 6.22
C LEU A 639 42.26 8.58 7.18
N ARG A 640 42.88 9.16 8.21
CA ARG A 640 43.66 8.47 9.25
C ARG A 640 42.78 7.86 10.33
N SER A 641 41.57 8.39 10.52
CA SER A 641 40.55 7.84 11.42
C SER A 641 40.13 6.40 11.08
N GLY A 642 40.43 5.93 9.87
CA GLY A 642 40.01 4.61 9.37
C GLY A 642 38.59 4.61 8.79
N GLN A 643 37.91 5.74 8.80
CA GLN A 643 36.62 5.94 8.14
C GLN A 643 36.78 5.94 6.61
N SER A 644 35.80 5.39 5.91
CA SER A 644 35.77 5.35 4.44
C SER A 644 34.54 6.09 3.95
N VAL A 645 34.74 7.23 3.28
CA VAL A 645 33.66 8.05 2.71
C VAL A 645 33.64 7.87 1.20
N SER A 646 32.54 7.34 0.68
CA SER A 646 32.33 7.24 -0.77
C SER A 646 31.89 8.58 -1.36
N VAL A 647 32.53 9.04 -2.43
CA VAL A 647 32.12 10.25 -3.15
C VAL A 647 31.28 9.84 -4.36
N ILE A 648 30.03 10.30 -4.39
CA ILE A 648 29.07 10.02 -5.46
C ILE A 648 28.82 11.32 -6.23
N GLU A 649 29.27 11.38 -7.46
CA GLU A 649 28.93 12.49 -8.35
C GLU A 649 27.55 12.27 -8.97
N ARG A 650 26.73 13.32 -9.00
CA ARG A 650 25.45 13.30 -9.69
C ARG A 650 25.35 14.47 -10.65
N TYR A 651 24.76 14.19 -11.83
CA TYR A 651 24.54 15.15 -12.91
C TYR A 651 23.06 15.25 -13.30
#